data_AF-A0A4U6RZK6-F1
#
_entry.id   AF-A0A4U6RZK6-F1
#
_cell.length_a   1.000
_cell.length_b   1.000
_cell.length_c   1.000
_cell.angle_alpha   90.00
_cell.angle_beta   90.00
_cell.angle_gamma   90.00
#
_symmetry.space_group_name_H-M   'P 1'
#
loop_
_entity.id
_entity.type
_entity.pdbx_description
1 polymer ?
#
loop_
_entity_poly.entity_id
_entity_poly.type
_entity_poly.pdbx_seq_one_letter_code
_entity_poly.pdbx_strand_id
1 'polypeptide(L)'
;MMSDANGNMRFLVKAAGSPTTASIGLAKGPAVKLKAKPLFQSIGKGGGLGAAATAQWHMVEADAPQADAAAAWDACHELVAKGQALAPGGIRFAEPDLEQQWPIGKQPLVEEKLALRTGAPNDQDPHYPREADNYWFADNDHGQFSALGQSDPGEGHRIRIAHLDTGFDPDHATCPKFIRGQKNFVDPDFPDDARDRSSGLFNNFSHGAGTLSILAGAGGSGVKSFGCAPNAEIVPIRVANRVILFRNSAIAQAFDHVHGLCRTPSSFVHVVTMSMGGVPSQAWAEAVNAIYDAGVFVVTAAGNNYGNFPTHLIVYPARFNRVVAACGVMADGAPYADLAPGLMAGDYGPDSKMAGALAAYTPNVPWARFGEASVVDFDGAGTSAATPQIAAAAATWIQANRPLYDGVAEPWQRVELIRNALFESAAHDQTRAKYLGAGRLRAKDASTWIPHGRLEKQPEDDASFSMAHLVFGLAAAGPLKQPMLDLELCQVLQKTGLDSKLAGRSARGALGAVVAEILASPVASDTLKKALMQAPVEATGAKAPATAHSAAMTPMDHLNIQLALEPPLPVPPVRKLRVFAYDPTLQTDPQMFGVNEATVSVPWEVDLTEGPTGEYLEVVDVDPASKCCYAPVDLNHPHLLGTNGHAPSEANPQFHQQMAYAVAMRTITRFERALGRRALWAPRMIRGPDGNVVDRKFVQRLRVYPHALRENNAYYSSSRMALLFGYFAAEEGDVGTSLPGSQVFCSVSHDIIAHETTHALLDGLHPRYQEATNPDMLAFHEAFADIVALFQHFTIPEALLQQIKRTRGDLSQESLLGQLAVQFGQASGMHGPLRSAIGRTDEKGEWRAVKPSRNDYETQKATGDPHLLGSVLVSAVFAAFETIYRGRSADLVKLATNGTGVLPLGEISHDLALRLAAEASTVADQVLNICIRALDYCPPTDLTFGEYLRALITGDRDLVREDTRGYRVAFISAFRDRGIYPKDVAHLAEDSLVWRRPPAIDQEMARDFAALVKSLDLDWNLNSVRRNAYETSERNRFKVWKWISDPKRAALLSSLGFENAAENVKIGDMDGEMRPVEVHSVRPSRKTAPDGSSHGWLVIGITQTFRAQPGAERYRGGCTVMVDLNDNMPVYFIRKCLRGSTGAMTQQQARLAARERAAAEGVQYVSPGDPHHEREQFALLHRGWGT
;
A
#
# COMPACT_ATOMS: atom_id res chain seq x y z
N MET A 1 -10.64 15.32 0.02
CA MET A 1 -11.90 15.77 0.63
C MET A 1 -11.80 17.28 0.85
N MET A 2 -12.32 18.08 -0.06
CA MET A 2 -12.73 19.46 0.21
C MET A 2 -14.12 19.58 -0.40
N SER A 3 -15.13 19.24 0.40
CA SER A 3 -16.53 19.49 0.05
C SER A 3 -16.87 20.91 0.49
N ASP A 4 -17.54 21.66 -0.40
CA ASP A 4 -18.11 22.97 -0.15
C ASP A 4 -18.71 23.10 1.25
N ALA A 5 -18.57 24.31 1.81
CA ALA A 5 -18.82 24.68 3.20
C ALA A 5 -20.28 24.53 3.72
N ASN A 6 -21.13 23.72 3.10
CA ASN A 6 -22.40 23.19 3.65
C ASN A 6 -22.77 21.91 2.86
N GLY A 7 -22.35 20.74 3.34
CA GLY A 7 -22.50 19.42 2.69
C GLY A 7 -23.93 18.86 2.63
N ASN A 8 -24.87 19.66 2.11
CA ASN A 8 -26.30 19.36 2.04
C ASN A 8 -26.65 18.47 0.84
N MET A 9 -27.57 17.52 1.02
CA MET A 9 -28.09 16.65 -0.04
C MET A 9 -28.87 17.46 -1.09
N ARG A 10 -28.68 17.17 -2.39
CA ARG A 10 -29.32 17.88 -3.51
C ARG A 10 -30.02 16.91 -4.47
N PHE A 11 -31.16 17.33 -5.00
CA PHE A 11 -31.98 16.57 -5.93
C PHE A 11 -32.44 17.44 -7.11
N LEU A 12 -32.63 16.83 -8.27
CA LEU A 12 -33.28 17.44 -9.42
C LEU A 12 -34.69 16.87 -9.51
N VAL A 13 -35.70 17.75 -9.41
CA VAL A 13 -37.11 17.37 -9.23
C VAL A 13 -37.97 18.02 -10.30
N LYS A 14 -38.75 17.23 -11.02
CA LYS A 14 -39.72 17.70 -12.02
C LYS A 14 -41.13 17.73 -11.41
N ALA A 15 -41.72 18.92 -11.27
CA ALA A 15 -43.00 19.13 -10.60
C ALA A 15 -43.89 20.15 -11.34
N ALA A 16 -45.21 20.02 -11.22
CA ALA A 16 -46.19 20.92 -11.86
C ALA A 16 -46.28 22.32 -11.22
N GLY A 17 -45.78 22.47 -9.99
CA GLY A 17 -45.62 23.74 -9.29
C GLY A 17 -44.34 23.72 -8.44
N SER A 18 -43.93 24.87 -7.90
CA SER A 18 -42.74 24.93 -7.06
C SER A 18 -42.93 24.12 -5.77
N PRO A 19 -42.01 23.19 -5.44
CA PRO A 19 -42.08 22.44 -4.19
C PRO A 19 -42.09 23.39 -2.99
N THR A 20 -43.02 23.19 -2.05
CA THR A 20 -43.12 24.01 -0.84
C THR A 20 -41.98 23.70 0.13
N THR A 21 -41.56 24.70 0.93
CA THR A 21 -40.70 24.51 2.10
C THR A 21 -41.45 23.68 3.16
N ALA A 22 -41.50 22.37 2.96
CA ALA A 22 -42.09 21.41 3.88
C ALA A 22 -41.00 20.55 4.52
N SER A 23 -41.19 20.16 5.78
CA SER A 23 -40.32 19.19 6.46
C SER A 23 -40.75 17.78 6.08
N ILE A 24 -39.84 16.97 5.54
CA ILE A 24 -40.10 15.55 5.23
C ILE A 24 -39.25 14.68 6.14
N GLY A 25 -39.87 13.67 6.77
CA GLY A 25 -39.13 12.54 7.34
C GLY A 25 -38.65 11.62 6.20
N LEU A 26 -37.34 11.57 5.98
CA LEU A 26 -36.68 10.54 5.17
C LEU A 26 -36.60 9.25 6.02
N ALA A 27 -36.75 8.05 5.43
CA ALA A 27 -36.90 6.79 6.18
C ALA A 27 -35.77 6.47 7.18
N LYS A 28 -34.61 7.11 7.08
CA LYS A 28 -33.51 7.03 8.06
C LYS A 28 -32.97 8.43 8.41
N GLY A 29 -33.75 9.23 9.13
CA GLY A 29 -33.25 10.51 9.66
C GLY A 29 -34.32 11.44 10.23
N PRO A 30 -33.91 12.54 10.89
CA PRO A 30 -34.81 13.59 11.36
C PRO A 30 -35.49 14.29 10.17
N ALA A 31 -36.61 14.97 10.44
CA ALA A 31 -37.33 15.69 9.39
C ALA A 31 -36.47 16.82 8.81
N VAL A 32 -36.33 16.85 7.47
CA VAL A 32 -35.42 17.76 6.77
C VAL A 32 -36.18 18.88 6.08
N LYS A 33 -35.67 20.11 6.16
CA LYS A 33 -36.21 21.25 5.42
C LYS A 33 -35.73 21.25 3.98
N LEU A 34 -36.67 21.42 3.04
CA LEU A 34 -36.37 21.51 1.61
C LEU A 34 -36.36 22.96 1.14
N LYS A 35 -35.35 23.34 0.34
CA LYS A 35 -35.28 24.60 -0.39
C LYS A 35 -35.23 24.32 -1.87
N ALA A 36 -36.22 24.79 -2.63
CA ALA A 36 -36.31 24.59 -4.07
C ALA A 36 -35.98 25.89 -4.84
N LYS A 37 -35.26 25.76 -5.96
CA LYS A 37 -35.09 26.83 -6.95
C LYS A 37 -35.21 26.26 -8.37
N PRO A 38 -35.68 27.02 -9.37
CA PRO A 38 -35.75 26.52 -10.75
C PRO A 38 -34.37 26.07 -11.27
N LEU A 39 -34.31 24.90 -11.88
CA LEU A 39 -33.09 24.40 -12.54
C LEU A 39 -32.88 25.11 -13.88
N PHE A 40 -33.95 25.15 -14.70
CA PHE A 40 -33.95 25.79 -16.00
C PHE A 40 -34.57 27.18 -15.94
N GLN A 41 -33.83 28.17 -16.45
CA GLN A 41 -34.29 29.54 -16.58
C GLN A 41 -34.84 29.83 -17.98
N SER A 42 -34.41 29.10 -19.00
CA SER A 42 -34.84 29.27 -20.38
C SER A 42 -35.65 28.10 -20.92
N ILE A 43 -35.25 26.86 -20.65
CA ILE A 43 -35.90 25.64 -21.16
C ILE A 43 -37.25 25.46 -20.45
N GLY A 44 -38.30 25.13 -21.22
CA GLY A 44 -39.64 24.93 -20.68
C GLY A 44 -40.43 26.20 -20.34
N LYS A 45 -39.87 27.41 -20.55
CA LYS A 45 -40.64 28.67 -20.50
C LYS A 45 -41.29 28.96 -21.85
N GLY A 46 -42.41 28.29 -22.12
CA GLY A 46 -43.19 28.46 -23.34
C GLY A 46 -44.67 28.20 -23.11
N GLY A 47 -45.42 29.25 -22.77
CA GLY A 47 -46.88 29.21 -22.73
C GLY A 47 -47.42 30.61 -22.50
N GLY A 48 -48.07 31.17 -23.53
CA GLY A 48 -48.85 32.40 -23.38
C GLY A 48 -49.94 32.25 -22.31
N LEU A 49 -50.50 33.38 -21.87
CA LEU A 49 -51.64 33.47 -20.94
C LEU A 49 -52.74 32.47 -21.35
N GLY A 50 -52.82 31.31 -20.67
CA GLY A 50 -53.87 30.31 -20.87
C GLY A 50 -53.43 28.84 -21.03
N ALA A 51 -52.12 28.51 -21.11
CA ALA A 51 -51.68 27.11 -21.16
C ALA A 51 -51.67 26.45 -19.76
N ALA A 52 -52.10 25.19 -19.67
CA ALA A 52 -52.06 24.39 -18.44
C ALA A 52 -50.62 24.31 -17.88
N ALA A 53 -50.47 24.33 -16.55
CA ALA A 53 -49.16 24.32 -15.88
C ALA A 53 -48.33 23.09 -16.29
N THR A 54 -47.34 23.30 -17.15
CA THR A 54 -46.36 22.28 -17.56
C THR A 54 -45.37 22.02 -16.43
N ALA A 55 -45.02 20.75 -16.19
CA ALA A 55 -44.07 20.40 -15.14
C ALA A 55 -42.67 20.95 -15.43
N GLN A 56 -42.08 21.61 -14.43
CA GLN A 56 -40.77 22.27 -14.52
C GLN A 56 -39.75 21.61 -13.59
N TRP A 57 -38.48 21.66 -14.00
CA TRP A 57 -37.35 21.18 -13.21
C TRP A 57 -36.93 22.19 -12.14
N HIS A 58 -36.75 21.68 -10.94
CA HIS A 58 -36.28 22.41 -9.77
C HIS A 58 -35.07 21.69 -9.19
N MET A 59 -34.05 22.45 -8.79
CA MET A 59 -33.02 21.95 -7.90
C MET A 59 -33.52 22.12 -6.46
N VAL A 60 -33.58 21.01 -5.73
CA VAL A 60 -34.07 20.94 -4.35
C VAL A 60 -32.90 20.59 -3.44
N GLU A 61 -32.60 21.45 -2.49
CA GLU A 61 -31.57 21.28 -1.47
C GLU A 61 -32.25 20.86 -0.16
N ALA A 62 -31.73 19.82 0.48
CA ALA A 62 -32.19 19.30 1.76
C ALA A 62 -31.13 19.58 2.83
N ASP A 63 -31.55 20.13 3.97
CA ASP A 63 -30.69 20.42 5.13
C ASP A 63 -30.30 19.14 5.91
N ALA A 64 -29.59 18.24 5.22
CA ALA A 64 -29.12 16.96 5.72
C ALA A 64 -27.76 16.63 5.08
N PRO A 65 -26.85 15.95 5.82
CA PRO A 65 -25.53 15.60 5.31
C PRO A 65 -25.62 14.73 4.05
N GLN A 66 -24.66 14.91 3.16
CA GLN A 66 -24.55 14.17 1.90
C GLN A 66 -24.56 12.65 2.17
N ALA A 67 -25.55 11.95 1.61
CA ALA A 67 -25.65 10.50 1.70
C ALA A 67 -24.95 9.83 0.52
N ASP A 68 -24.68 8.53 0.67
CA ASP A 68 -24.21 7.70 -0.44
C ASP A 68 -25.22 7.64 -1.59
N ALA A 69 -24.78 7.17 -2.76
CA ALA A 69 -25.59 7.18 -3.98
C ALA A 69 -26.87 6.34 -3.85
N ALA A 70 -26.85 5.23 -3.10
CA ALA A 70 -28.00 4.36 -2.90
C ALA A 70 -29.06 5.07 -2.03
N ALA A 71 -28.65 5.68 -0.92
CA ALA A 71 -29.53 6.44 -0.04
C ALA A 71 -30.11 7.69 -0.73
N ALA A 72 -29.34 8.35 -1.60
CA ALA A 72 -29.83 9.48 -2.39
C ALA A 72 -30.92 9.06 -3.40
N TRP A 73 -30.77 7.90 -4.04
CA TRP A 73 -31.80 7.33 -4.92
C TRP A 73 -33.06 6.91 -4.15
N ASP A 74 -32.93 6.25 -3.00
CA ASP A 74 -34.10 5.92 -2.15
C ASP A 74 -34.85 7.19 -1.71
N ALA A 75 -34.14 8.28 -1.38
CA ALA A 75 -34.76 9.57 -1.09
C ALA A 75 -35.52 10.16 -2.30
N CYS A 76 -35.00 10.04 -3.52
CA CYS A 76 -35.73 10.43 -4.74
C CYS A 76 -37.02 9.62 -4.93
N HIS A 77 -36.97 8.30 -4.75
CA HIS A 77 -38.16 7.43 -4.84
C HIS A 77 -39.22 7.82 -3.80
N GLU A 78 -38.81 8.21 -2.59
CA GLU A 78 -39.71 8.74 -1.56
C GLU A 78 -40.31 10.11 -1.91
N LEU A 79 -39.52 11.03 -2.47
CA LEU A 79 -39.99 12.36 -2.89
C LEU A 79 -41.14 12.24 -3.89
N VAL A 80 -41.02 11.34 -4.87
CA VAL A 80 -42.09 11.09 -5.85
C VAL A 80 -43.30 10.43 -5.18
N ALA A 81 -43.09 9.45 -4.30
CA ALA A 81 -44.20 8.79 -3.58
C ALA A 81 -45.00 9.75 -2.68
N LYS A 82 -44.33 10.72 -2.04
CA LYS A 82 -44.94 11.75 -1.17
C LYS A 82 -45.33 13.03 -1.94
N GLY A 83 -45.12 13.07 -3.26
CA GLY A 83 -45.09 14.28 -4.08
C GLY A 83 -46.35 15.14 -4.07
N GLN A 84 -47.54 14.54 -3.86
CA GLN A 84 -48.80 15.30 -3.76
C GLN A 84 -48.83 16.25 -2.56
N ALA A 85 -48.14 15.91 -1.46
CA ALA A 85 -48.06 16.76 -0.28
C ALA A 85 -47.03 17.90 -0.45
N LEU A 86 -46.16 17.82 -1.46
CA LEU A 86 -44.97 18.68 -1.59
C LEU A 86 -45.08 19.72 -2.68
N ALA A 87 -45.88 19.46 -3.72
CA ALA A 87 -46.10 20.41 -4.80
C ALA A 87 -47.55 20.33 -5.30
N PRO A 88 -48.20 21.48 -5.61
CA PRO A 88 -49.46 21.50 -6.32
C PRO A 88 -49.34 20.71 -7.64
N GLY A 89 -50.15 19.66 -7.80
CA GLY A 89 -50.09 18.77 -8.97
C GLY A 89 -49.03 17.65 -8.90
N GLY A 90 -48.34 17.51 -7.76
CA GLY A 90 -47.43 16.40 -7.47
C GLY A 90 -46.03 16.52 -8.10
N ILE A 91 -45.11 15.69 -7.62
CA ILE A 91 -43.79 15.46 -8.23
C ILE A 91 -43.94 14.33 -9.26
N ARG A 92 -43.46 14.57 -10.49
CA ARG A 92 -43.54 13.60 -11.61
C ARG A 92 -42.27 12.78 -11.79
N PHE A 93 -41.11 13.33 -11.43
CA PHE A 93 -39.81 12.67 -11.56
C PHE A 93 -38.83 13.30 -10.57
N ALA A 94 -37.90 12.51 -10.06
CA ALA A 94 -36.77 13.00 -9.28
C ALA A 94 -35.51 12.17 -9.56
N GLU A 95 -34.35 12.83 -9.60
CA GLU A 95 -33.04 12.18 -9.67
C GLU A 95 -32.06 12.87 -8.70
N PRO A 96 -31.07 12.14 -8.15
CA PRO A 96 -30.11 12.74 -7.24
C PRO A 96 -29.11 13.63 -8.01
N ASP A 97 -28.78 14.80 -7.45
CA ASP A 97 -27.73 15.67 -7.99
C ASP A 97 -26.36 15.23 -7.44
N LEU A 98 -25.93 14.06 -7.91
CA LEU A 98 -24.66 13.45 -7.51
C LEU A 98 -23.50 14.18 -8.18
N GLU A 99 -22.40 14.25 -7.45
CA GLU A 99 -21.09 14.57 -8.02
C GLU A 99 -20.62 13.35 -8.80
N GLN A 100 -20.48 13.52 -10.12
CA GLN A 100 -20.05 12.49 -11.05
C GLN A 100 -18.60 12.13 -10.75
N GLN A 101 -18.33 10.87 -10.44
CA GLN A 101 -16.99 10.30 -10.31
C GLN A 101 -16.90 9.13 -11.29
N TRP A 102 -16.16 9.29 -12.38
CA TRP A 102 -15.90 8.21 -13.34
C TRP A 102 -14.69 7.40 -12.84
N PRO A 103 -14.84 6.12 -12.44
CA PRO A 103 -13.78 5.36 -11.78
C PRO A 103 -12.74 4.86 -12.81
N ILE A 104 -11.81 5.73 -13.19
CA ILE A 104 -10.66 5.39 -14.05
C ILE A 104 -9.56 4.73 -13.19
N GLY A 105 -9.83 3.55 -12.61
CA GLY A 105 -8.85 2.77 -11.84
C GLY A 105 -8.16 3.53 -10.67
N LYS A 106 -7.20 2.89 -9.99
CA LYS A 106 -6.40 3.50 -8.90
C LYS A 106 -5.28 4.43 -9.40
N GLN A 107 -5.34 4.88 -10.66
CA GLN A 107 -4.37 5.79 -11.25
C GLN A 107 -5.09 6.98 -11.88
N PRO A 108 -5.32 8.08 -11.15
CA PRO A 108 -5.84 9.32 -11.76
C PRO A 108 -4.75 10.04 -12.61
N LEU A 109 -3.84 9.30 -13.24
CA LEU A 109 -2.45 9.74 -13.46
C LEU A 109 -2.13 10.25 -14.87
N VAL A 110 -3.07 10.63 -15.73
CA VAL A 110 -2.71 11.28 -17.01
C VAL A 110 -3.23 12.72 -17.06
N GLU A 111 -4.54 12.94 -16.94
CA GLU A 111 -5.10 14.30 -16.91
C GLU A 111 -4.70 15.08 -15.63
N GLU A 112 -4.64 14.42 -14.46
CA GLU A 112 -4.09 15.01 -13.23
C GLU A 112 -2.54 15.13 -13.29
N LYS A 113 -1.86 14.30 -14.11
CA LYS A 113 -0.41 14.46 -14.35
C LYS A 113 -0.09 15.58 -15.32
N LEU A 114 -0.89 15.84 -16.35
CA LEU A 114 -0.76 16.99 -17.26
C LEU A 114 -0.92 18.30 -16.46
N ALA A 115 -1.78 18.26 -15.45
CA ALA A 115 -2.09 19.35 -14.55
C ALA A 115 -0.95 19.73 -13.57
N LEU A 116 -0.16 18.77 -13.09
CA LEU A 116 0.81 18.95 -11.99
C LEU A 116 2.26 19.19 -12.45
N ARG A 117 2.49 19.45 -13.74
CA ARG A 117 3.85 19.52 -14.31
C ARG A 117 4.47 20.88 -14.12
N THR A 118 5.77 20.89 -13.86
CA THR A 118 6.61 22.09 -13.86
C THR A 118 7.88 21.78 -14.64
N GLY A 119 8.45 22.79 -15.32
CA GLY A 119 9.68 22.63 -16.08
C GLY A 119 9.46 22.59 -17.60
N ALA A 120 10.36 21.96 -18.34
CA ALA A 120 10.33 21.97 -19.80
C ALA A 120 9.04 21.33 -20.38
N PRO A 121 8.66 21.69 -21.63
CA PRO A 121 7.61 20.99 -22.36
C PRO A 121 7.89 19.48 -22.47
N ASN A 122 6.87 18.65 -22.32
CA ASN A 122 6.99 17.22 -22.57
C ASN A 122 6.90 16.90 -24.07
N ASP A 123 7.74 15.96 -24.51
CA ASP A 123 7.68 15.39 -25.85
C ASP A 123 6.51 14.39 -25.98
N GLN A 124 6.18 14.04 -27.23
CA GLN A 124 5.21 12.97 -27.53
C GLN A 124 5.57 11.65 -26.82
N ASP A 125 4.57 11.00 -26.21
CA ASP A 125 4.74 9.76 -25.47
C ASP A 125 5.14 8.61 -26.42
N PRO A 126 6.32 7.98 -26.20
CA PRO A 126 6.84 6.93 -27.06
C PRO A 126 6.07 5.61 -27.02
N HIS A 127 5.12 5.43 -26.09
CA HIS A 127 4.29 4.22 -26.03
C HIS A 127 3.15 4.24 -27.05
N TYR A 128 2.86 5.39 -27.65
CA TYR A 128 1.89 5.55 -28.74
C TYR A 128 2.61 5.83 -30.07
N PRO A 129 1.95 5.65 -31.22
CA PRO A 129 2.47 6.13 -32.50
C PRO A 129 2.82 7.62 -32.43
N ARG A 130 3.95 8.00 -33.02
CA ARG A 130 4.48 9.38 -33.00
C ARG A 130 4.79 9.87 -34.40
N GLU A 131 4.64 11.17 -34.59
CA GLU A 131 5.02 11.89 -35.80
C GLU A 131 6.19 12.84 -35.54
N ALA A 132 6.91 13.19 -36.61
CA ALA A 132 8.05 14.10 -36.50
C ALA A 132 7.63 15.55 -36.16
N ASP A 133 6.48 15.99 -36.67
CA ASP A 133 5.90 17.30 -36.35
C ASP A 133 4.97 17.16 -35.13
N ASN A 134 5.21 17.94 -34.09
CA ASN A 134 4.35 17.99 -32.90
C ASN A 134 2.93 18.51 -33.18
N TYR A 135 2.69 19.08 -34.36
CA TYR A 135 1.38 19.58 -34.80
C TYR A 135 0.72 18.69 -35.88
N TRP A 136 1.17 17.43 -36.00
CA TRP A 136 0.74 16.46 -37.00
C TRP A 136 -0.78 16.31 -37.15
N PHE A 137 -1.55 16.38 -36.06
CA PHE A 137 -3.01 16.21 -36.10
C PHE A 137 -3.73 17.20 -37.06
N ALA A 138 -3.10 18.34 -37.36
CA ALA A 138 -3.61 19.37 -38.24
C ALA A 138 -3.14 19.27 -39.71
N ASP A 139 -2.23 18.36 -40.04
CA ASP A 139 -1.68 18.22 -41.39
C ASP A 139 -2.67 17.62 -42.41
N ASN A 140 -2.25 17.47 -43.66
CA ASN A 140 -3.09 17.00 -44.76
C ASN A 140 -3.41 15.50 -44.72
N ASP A 141 -2.60 14.69 -44.05
CA ASP A 141 -2.79 13.24 -43.94
C ASP A 141 -3.71 12.90 -42.76
N HIS A 142 -3.79 13.80 -41.78
CA HIS A 142 -4.63 13.69 -40.60
C HIS A 142 -5.89 14.58 -40.72
N GLY A 143 -6.06 15.57 -39.84
CA GLY A 143 -7.29 16.36 -39.67
C GLY A 143 -7.51 17.46 -40.71
N GLN A 144 -6.50 17.80 -41.51
CA GLN A 144 -6.52 18.81 -42.59
C GLN A 144 -6.82 20.26 -42.16
N PHE A 145 -6.65 20.61 -40.89
CA PHE A 145 -6.90 21.98 -40.42
C PHE A 145 -5.93 23.00 -41.03
N SER A 146 -4.70 22.59 -41.34
CA SER A 146 -3.70 23.44 -42.01
C SER A 146 -4.07 23.82 -43.44
N ALA A 147 -4.96 23.06 -44.10
CA ALA A 147 -5.47 23.35 -45.44
C ALA A 147 -6.69 24.30 -45.45
N LEU A 148 -7.19 24.69 -44.28
CA LEU A 148 -8.31 25.62 -44.13
C LEU A 148 -7.82 27.07 -44.17
N GLY A 149 -8.55 27.93 -44.88
CA GLY A 149 -8.26 29.36 -44.93
C GLY A 149 -8.64 30.03 -43.61
N GLN A 150 -7.73 30.79 -43.01
CA GLN A 150 -7.93 31.43 -41.69
C GLN A 150 -8.25 32.93 -41.78
N SER A 151 -9.08 33.36 -42.72
CA SER A 151 -9.57 34.74 -42.74
C SER A 151 -10.56 34.98 -41.60
N ASP A 152 -10.40 36.07 -40.86
CA ASP A 152 -11.38 36.49 -39.85
C ASP A 152 -12.62 37.10 -40.57
N PRO A 153 -13.82 36.52 -40.40
CA PRO A 153 -15.04 37.05 -41.02
C PRO A 153 -15.53 38.36 -40.41
N GLY A 154 -14.96 38.79 -39.27
CA GLY A 154 -15.33 40.01 -38.57
C GLY A 154 -16.43 39.82 -37.51
N GLU A 155 -16.55 40.80 -36.62
CA GLU A 155 -17.51 40.78 -35.52
C GLU A 155 -18.96 40.66 -36.04
N GLY A 156 -19.77 39.82 -35.38
CA GLY A 156 -21.13 39.50 -35.80
C GLY A 156 -21.24 38.42 -36.89
N HIS A 157 -20.15 38.09 -37.59
CA HIS A 157 -20.12 37.04 -38.62
C HIS A 157 -19.35 35.77 -38.20
N ARG A 158 -18.57 35.84 -37.12
CA ARG A 158 -17.86 34.69 -36.54
C ARG A 158 -18.82 33.61 -36.05
N ILE A 159 -18.38 32.36 -36.16
CA ILE A 159 -19.08 31.24 -35.54
C ILE A 159 -18.79 31.24 -34.05
N ARG A 160 -19.87 31.26 -33.26
CA ARG A 160 -19.83 31.19 -31.81
C ARG A 160 -19.87 29.74 -31.31
N ILE A 161 -18.89 29.38 -30.47
CA ILE A 161 -18.73 28.05 -29.88
C ILE A 161 -18.78 28.19 -28.35
N ALA A 162 -19.71 27.47 -27.70
CA ALA A 162 -19.69 27.34 -26.25
C ALA A 162 -18.76 26.20 -25.85
N HIS A 163 -17.77 26.52 -25.03
CA HIS A 163 -16.77 25.57 -24.51
C HIS A 163 -17.10 25.28 -23.05
N LEU A 164 -17.67 24.09 -22.80
CA LEU A 164 -18.08 23.64 -21.48
C LEU A 164 -16.96 22.79 -20.89
N ASP A 165 -16.17 23.34 -19.97
CA ASP A 165 -15.00 22.67 -19.41
C ASP A 165 -14.64 23.16 -17.98
N THR A 166 -13.44 22.87 -17.49
CA THR A 166 -12.94 23.26 -16.16
C THR A 166 -12.61 24.75 -16.01
N GLY A 167 -12.69 25.51 -17.10
CA GLY A 167 -12.29 26.91 -17.19
C GLY A 167 -11.14 27.09 -18.19
N PHE A 168 -10.54 28.28 -18.19
CA PHE A 168 -9.43 28.60 -19.10
C PHE A 168 -8.41 29.54 -18.44
N ASP A 169 -7.21 29.59 -19.02
CA ASP A 169 -6.13 30.50 -18.65
C ASP A 169 -6.12 31.73 -19.58
N PRO A 170 -6.47 32.93 -19.10
CA PRO A 170 -6.41 34.14 -19.91
C PRO A 170 -4.97 34.60 -20.22
N ASP A 171 -3.99 34.20 -19.39
CA ASP A 171 -2.61 34.67 -19.47
C ASP A 171 -1.71 33.74 -20.32
N HIS A 172 -2.23 32.57 -20.71
CA HIS A 172 -1.53 31.64 -21.59
C HIS A 172 -1.51 32.14 -23.04
N ALA A 173 -0.39 31.98 -23.75
CA ALA A 173 -0.18 32.41 -25.12
C ALA A 173 -1.10 31.75 -26.16
N THR A 174 -1.77 30.66 -25.79
CA THR A 174 -2.79 30.00 -26.61
C THR A 174 -4.20 30.43 -26.28
N CYS A 175 -4.41 31.41 -25.41
CA CYS A 175 -5.76 31.94 -25.13
C CYS A 175 -6.42 32.39 -26.44
N PRO A 176 -7.67 31.99 -26.75
CA PRO A 176 -8.35 32.38 -27.98
C PRO A 176 -8.46 33.89 -28.15
N LYS A 177 -8.38 34.36 -29.40
CA LYS A 177 -8.44 35.79 -29.73
C LYS A 177 -9.77 36.43 -29.37
N PHE A 178 -10.87 35.68 -29.46
CA PHE A 178 -12.23 36.20 -29.37
C PHE A 178 -13.02 35.49 -28.27
N ILE A 179 -12.87 35.93 -27.03
CA ILE A 179 -13.68 35.45 -25.90
C ILE A 179 -14.82 36.43 -25.64
N ARG A 180 -16.07 35.94 -25.63
CA ARG A 180 -17.29 36.75 -25.41
C ARG A 180 -18.30 35.97 -24.59
N GLY A 181 -18.78 36.59 -23.51
CA GLY A 181 -19.72 35.94 -22.59
C GLY A 181 -19.01 34.83 -21.81
N GLN A 182 -19.04 34.93 -20.48
CA GLN A 182 -18.46 33.91 -19.61
C GLN A 182 -19.53 33.50 -18.59
N LYS A 183 -19.53 32.22 -18.23
CA LYS A 183 -20.42 31.71 -17.21
C LYS A 183 -19.73 30.68 -16.34
N ASN A 184 -20.03 30.71 -15.05
CA ASN A 184 -19.48 29.79 -14.07
C ASN A 184 -20.61 29.18 -13.24
N PHE A 185 -20.69 27.85 -13.27
CA PHE A 185 -21.66 27.06 -12.51
C PHE A 185 -21.03 26.32 -11.32
N VAL A 186 -19.74 26.54 -11.10
CA VAL A 186 -18.95 25.87 -10.06
C VAL A 186 -18.72 26.79 -8.87
N ASP A 187 -18.30 28.03 -9.14
CA ASP A 187 -17.99 29.02 -8.11
C ASP A 187 -19.10 30.10 -8.07
N PRO A 188 -19.98 30.07 -7.06
CA PRO A 188 -21.10 31.00 -6.96
C PRO A 188 -20.68 32.45 -6.69
N ASP A 189 -19.45 32.67 -6.20
CA ASP A 189 -18.93 34.02 -5.95
C ASP A 189 -18.49 34.72 -7.25
N PHE A 190 -18.26 33.93 -8.31
CA PHE A 190 -17.80 34.40 -9.62
C PHE A 190 -18.67 33.88 -10.79
N PRO A 191 -20.00 34.10 -10.77
CA PRO A 191 -20.95 33.42 -11.66
C PRO A 191 -20.82 33.79 -13.15
N ASP A 192 -20.15 34.90 -13.46
CA ASP A 192 -19.94 35.41 -14.82
C ASP A 192 -18.44 35.42 -15.21
N ASP A 193 -17.62 34.64 -14.49
CA ASP A 193 -16.18 34.53 -14.74
C ASP A 193 -15.76 33.07 -14.79
N ALA A 194 -15.48 32.61 -16.00
CA ALA A 194 -15.14 31.22 -16.31
C ALA A 194 -13.63 30.95 -16.23
N ARG A 195 -12.83 31.92 -15.79
CA ARG A 195 -11.40 31.70 -15.56
C ARG A 195 -11.20 30.56 -14.58
N ASP A 196 -10.22 29.73 -14.87
CA ASP A 196 -9.74 28.79 -13.88
C ASP A 196 -8.93 29.56 -12.83
N ARG A 197 -9.43 29.56 -11.59
CA ARG A 197 -8.86 30.26 -10.43
C ARG A 197 -8.37 29.28 -9.36
N SER A 198 -8.32 28.00 -9.70
CA SER A 198 -8.05 26.94 -8.76
C SER A 198 -6.57 26.97 -8.32
N SER A 199 -6.31 26.83 -7.02
CA SER A 199 -4.96 26.82 -6.42
C SER A 199 -4.79 25.64 -5.45
N GLY A 200 -3.65 24.94 -5.48
CA GLY A 200 -3.29 23.88 -4.52
C GLY A 200 -3.27 22.44 -5.07
N LEU A 201 -2.55 21.54 -4.40
CA LEU A 201 -2.21 20.15 -4.79
C LEU A 201 -3.38 19.20 -5.14
N PHE A 202 -4.64 19.67 -5.04
CA PHE A 202 -5.85 18.86 -5.17
C PHE A 202 -6.83 19.44 -6.21
N ASN A 203 -6.36 20.09 -7.28
CA ASN A 203 -7.18 20.55 -8.41
C ASN A 203 -6.68 19.94 -9.74
N ASN A 204 -7.58 19.60 -10.67
CA ASN A 204 -7.18 19.24 -12.04
C ASN A 204 -6.89 20.55 -12.79
N PHE A 205 -5.66 21.04 -12.66
CA PHE A 205 -5.16 22.15 -13.47
C PHE A 205 -5.29 21.85 -14.97
N SER A 206 -5.50 22.87 -15.80
CA SER A 206 -5.25 22.86 -17.25
C SER A 206 -6.18 22.12 -18.20
N HIS A 207 -7.17 21.31 -17.77
CA HIS A 207 -7.94 20.53 -18.74
C HIS A 207 -8.67 21.41 -19.76
N GLY A 208 -9.46 22.37 -19.29
CA GLY A 208 -10.14 23.31 -20.19
C GLY A 208 -9.19 24.23 -20.97
N ALA A 209 -8.03 24.60 -20.40
CA ALA A 209 -7.01 25.37 -21.13
C ALA A 209 -6.41 24.55 -22.30
N GLY A 210 -6.15 23.26 -22.08
CA GLY A 210 -5.64 22.32 -23.08
C GLY A 210 -6.64 22.09 -24.21
N THR A 211 -7.89 21.72 -23.89
CA THR A 211 -8.94 21.49 -24.90
C THR A 211 -9.27 22.78 -25.68
N LEU A 212 -9.26 23.93 -25.01
CA LEU A 212 -9.47 25.23 -25.65
C LEU A 212 -8.31 25.63 -26.57
N SER A 213 -7.07 25.27 -26.22
CA SER A 213 -5.91 25.52 -27.07
C SER A 213 -5.99 24.74 -28.39
N ILE A 214 -6.47 23.50 -28.37
CA ILE A 214 -6.73 22.69 -29.56
C ILE A 214 -7.90 23.30 -30.37
N LEU A 215 -8.95 23.77 -29.70
CA LEU A 215 -10.12 24.36 -30.37
C LEU A 215 -9.77 25.66 -31.12
N ALA A 216 -9.18 26.65 -30.45
CA ALA A 216 -9.05 28.01 -30.98
C ALA A 216 -7.76 28.74 -30.53
N GLY A 217 -6.69 28.00 -30.25
CA GLY A 217 -5.41 28.54 -29.79
C GLY A 217 -4.78 29.59 -30.73
N ALA A 218 -4.68 30.84 -30.25
CA ALA A 218 -4.27 32.00 -31.04
C ALA A 218 -2.77 32.04 -31.40
N GLY A 219 -1.90 31.45 -30.56
CA GLY A 219 -0.44 31.55 -30.64
C GLY A 219 0.11 32.91 -30.17
N GLY A 220 1.39 32.96 -29.80
CA GLY A 220 2.05 34.16 -29.25
C GLY A 220 3.26 33.82 -28.37
N SER A 221 4.10 34.81 -28.05
CA SER A 221 5.22 34.65 -27.09
C SER A 221 6.14 33.43 -27.33
N GLY A 222 6.38 33.07 -28.60
CA GLY A 222 7.19 31.90 -28.99
C GLY A 222 6.40 30.60 -29.20
N VAL A 223 5.10 30.57 -28.89
CA VAL A 223 4.18 29.45 -29.13
C VAL A 223 3.52 29.59 -30.50
N LYS A 224 3.61 28.53 -31.32
CA LYS A 224 2.92 28.44 -32.62
C LYS A 224 1.40 28.45 -32.41
N SER A 225 0.64 29.09 -33.30
CA SER A 225 -0.82 28.91 -33.33
C SER A 225 -1.15 27.53 -33.88
N PHE A 226 -1.96 26.77 -33.14
CA PHE A 226 -2.39 25.42 -33.53
C PHE A 226 -3.88 25.16 -33.31
N GLY A 227 -4.65 26.19 -32.97
CA GLY A 227 -6.10 26.07 -32.86
C GLY A 227 -6.72 25.65 -34.19
N CYS A 228 -7.65 24.70 -34.16
CA CYS A 228 -8.39 24.23 -35.33
C CYS A 228 -9.35 25.27 -35.90
N ALA A 229 -9.90 26.17 -35.07
CA ALA A 229 -10.80 27.26 -35.44
C ALA A 229 -10.41 28.58 -34.74
N PRO A 230 -9.23 29.18 -35.07
CA PRO A 230 -8.65 30.29 -34.32
C PRO A 230 -9.41 31.62 -34.44
N ASN A 231 -10.35 31.72 -35.40
CA ASN A 231 -11.20 32.89 -35.61
C ASN A 231 -12.64 32.68 -35.10
N ALA A 232 -12.93 31.56 -34.42
CA ALA A 232 -14.20 31.37 -33.75
C ALA A 232 -14.34 32.30 -32.54
N GLU A 233 -15.57 32.69 -32.25
CA GLU A 233 -15.90 33.38 -31.00
C GLU A 233 -16.22 32.35 -29.93
N ILE A 234 -15.48 32.38 -28.82
CA ILE A 234 -15.61 31.39 -27.74
C ILE A 234 -16.44 31.98 -26.59
N VAL A 235 -17.40 31.19 -26.10
CA VAL A 235 -18.12 31.40 -24.84
C VAL A 235 -17.62 30.36 -23.83
N PRO A 236 -16.65 30.70 -22.97
CA PRO A 236 -16.18 29.77 -21.94
C PRO A 236 -17.25 29.61 -20.85
N ILE A 237 -17.66 28.37 -20.61
CA ILE A 237 -18.63 28.01 -19.58
C ILE A 237 -17.97 27.01 -18.63
N ARG A 238 -17.65 27.45 -17.43
CA ARG A 238 -17.03 26.61 -16.40
C ARG A 238 -18.09 25.76 -15.70
N VAL A 239 -18.01 24.45 -15.87
CA VAL A 239 -18.98 23.47 -15.36
C VAL A 239 -18.40 22.49 -14.33
N ALA A 240 -17.08 22.44 -14.20
CA ALA A 240 -16.40 21.53 -13.30
C ALA A 240 -15.15 22.15 -12.65
N ASN A 241 -14.75 21.65 -11.47
CA ASN A 241 -13.40 21.86 -10.94
C ASN A 241 -12.42 20.77 -11.45
N ARG A 242 -12.95 19.59 -11.80
CA ARG A 242 -12.18 18.48 -12.40
C ARG A 242 -13.03 17.74 -13.43
N VAL A 243 -12.40 17.12 -14.43
CA VAL A 243 -13.07 16.29 -15.45
C VAL A 243 -13.85 15.12 -14.83
N ILE A 244 -13.48 14.71 -13.61
CA ILE A 244 -14.09 13.65 -12.81
C ILE A 244 -14.82 14.14 -11.55
N LEU A 245 -15.04 15.46 -11.37
CA LEU A 245 -15.82 16.03 -10.25
C LEU A 245 -16.67 17.20 -10.78
N PHE A 246 -17.86 16.85 -11.28
CA PHE A 246 -18.91 17.80 -11.69
C PHE A 246 -20.28 17.30 -11.28
N ARG A 247 -21.23 18.21 -11.06
CA ARG A 247 -22.61 17.87 -10.68
C ARG A 247 -23.51 17.83 -11.91
N ASN A 248 -24.54 16.98 -11.86
CA ASN A 248 -25.55 16.91 -12.93
C ASN A 248 -26.22 18.26 -13.18
N SER A 249 -26.49 19.00 -12.10
CA SER A 249 -27.04 20.35 -12.14
C SER A 249 -26.20 21.33 -12.97
N ALA A 250 -24.87 21.31 -12.84
CA ALA A 250 -23.98 22.26 -13.52
C ALA A 250 -24.05 22.12 -15.05
N ILE A 251 -24.04 20.89 -15.57
CA ILE A 251 -24.16 20.60 -17.00
C ILE A 251 -25.55 20.97 -17.52
N ALA A 252 -26.61 20.63 -16.77
CA ALA A 252 -27.99 20.98 -17.13
C ALA A 252 -28.17 22.51 -17.22
N GLN A 253 -27.63 23.25 -16.25
CA GLN A 253 -27.65 24.71 -16.24
C GLN A 253 -26.81 25.33 -17.36
N ALA A 254 -25.69 24.71 -17.73
CA ALA A 254 -24.89 25.15 -18.86
C ALA A 254 -25.64 25.01 -20.20
N PHE A 255 -26.31 23.89 -20.44
CA PHE A 255 -27.16 23.72 -21.61
C PHE A 255 -28.35 24.68 -21.61
N ASP A 256 -28.96 24.95 -20.44
CA ASP A 256 -30.01 25.98 -20.31
C ASP A 256 -29.50 27.38 -20.62
N HIS A 257 -28.28 27.71 -20.20
CA HIS A 257 -27.65 28.98 -20.54
C HIS A 257 -27.41 29.10 -22.05
N VAL A 258 -26.88 28.06 -22.69
CA VAL A 258 -26.72 28.01 -24.16
C VAL A 258 -28.08 28.17 -24.85
N HIS A 259 -29.10 27.46 -24.41
CA HIS A 259 -30.45 27.59 -24.94
C HIS A 259 -30.98 29.04 -24.79
N GLY A 260 -30.74 29.68 -23.65
CA GLY A 260 -31.08 31.08 -23.41
C GLY A 260 -30.37 32.04 -24.37
N LEU A 261 -29.07 31.83 -24.62
CA LEU A 261 -28.29 32.59 -25.59
C LEU A 261 -28.82 32.42 -27.03
N CYS A 262 -29.36 31.24 -27.36
CA CYS A 262 -29.95 30.96 -28.68
C CYS A 262 -31.30 31.64 -28.92
N ARG A 263 -31.93 32.22 -27.88
CA ARG A 263 -33.19 32.97 -28.05
C ARG A 263 -33.01 34.32 -28.72
N THR A 264 -31.78 34.83 -28.77
CA THR A 264 -31.45 36.11 -29.39
C THR A 264 -30.44 35.88 -30.51
N PRO A 265 -30.71 36.32 -31.76
CA PRO A 265 -29.81 36.07 -32.90
C PRO A 265 -28.36 36.55 -32.68
N SER A 266 -28.16 37.70 -32.02
CA SER A 266 -26.83 38.26 -31.78
C SER A 266 -25.99 37.44 -30.80
N SER A 267 -26.63 36.69 -29.89
CA SER A 267 -25.98 35.81 -28.91
C SER A 267 -26.06 34.33 -29.27
N PHE A 268 -26.58 33.98 -30.45
CA PHE A 268 -26.77 32.59 -30.87
C PHE A 268 -25.46 31.79 -30.81
N VAL A 269 -25.54 30.59 -30.22
CA VAL A 269 -24.42 29.64 -30.12
C VAL A 269 -24.64 28.58 -31.19
N HIS A 270 -23.64 28.33 -32.03
CA HIS A 270 -23.77 27.40 -33.16
C HIS A 270 -23.31 25.98 -32.78
N VAL A 271 -22.24 25.91 -31.98
CA VAL A 271 -21.59 24.67 -31.59
C VAL A 271 -21.38 24.65 -30.08
N VAL A 272 -21.62 23.50 -29.46
CA VAL A 272 -21.23 23.20 -28.09
C VAL A 272 -20.18 22.10 -28.12
N THR A 273 -19.08 22.32 -27.41
CA THR A 273 -18.04 21.32 -27.20
C THR A 273 -17.86 21.07 -25.70
N MET A 274 -17.79 19.79 -25.32
CA MET A 274 -17.64 19.38 -23.93
C MET A 274 -16.76 18.13 -23.81
N SER A 275 -15.55 18.30 -23.30
CA SER A 275 -14.55 17.24 -23.19
C SER A 275 -14.63 16.51 -21.85
N MET A 276 -15.83 16.11 -21.44
CA MET A 276 -16.08 15.33 -20.22
C MET A 276 -17.39 14.55 -20.34
N GLY A 277 -17.58 13.57 -19.46
CA GLY A 277 -18.81 12.78 -19.44
C GLY A 277 -18.93 11.91 -18.18
N GLY A 278 -20.10 11.33 -17.98
CA GLY A 278 -20.45 10.56 -16.80
C GLY A 278 -21.66 9.65 -17.03
N VAL A 279 -22.40 9.37 -15.96
CA VAL A 279 -23.61 8.53 -16.03
C VAL A 279 -24.84 9.30 -16.53
N PRO A 280 -25.89 8.65 -17.07
CA PRO A 280 -27.05 9.35 -17.62
C PRO A 280 -27.81 10.18 -16.59
N SER A 281 -28.41 11.27 -17.06
CA SER A 281 -29.35 12.14 -16.32
C SER A 281 -30.52 12.49 -17.23
N GLN A 282 -31.74 12.44 -16.69
CA GLN A 282 -32.95 12.82 -17.42
C GLN A 282 -33.00 14.32 -17.66
N ALA A 283 -32.48 15.13 -16.73
CA ALA A 283 -32.34 16.56 -16.94
C ALA A 283 -31.39 16.89 -18.11
N TRP A 284 -30.33 16.10 -18.31
CA TRP A 284 -29.44 16.26 -19.47
C TRP A 284 -30.15 15.90 -20.77
N ALA A 285 -30.90 14.79 -20.81
CA ALA A 285 -31.64 14.37 -22.00
C ALA A 285 -32.60 15.48 -22.48
N GLU A 286 -33.38 16.07 -21.57
CA GLU A 286 -34.29 17.18 -21.89
C GLU A 286 -33.55 18.45 -22.33
N ALA A 287 -32.40 18.74 -21.72
CA ALA A 287 -31.61 19.90 -22.09
C ALA A 287 -30.95 19.74 -23.48
N VAL A 288 -30.43 18.55 -23.78
CA VAL A 288 -29.88 18.17 -25.09
C VAL A 288 -30.96 18.24 -26.16
N ASN A 289 -32.17 17.71 -25.88
CA ASN A 289 -33.29 17.80 -26.80
C ASN A 289 -33.62 19.26 -27.15
N ALA A 290 -33.70 20.13 -26.14
CA ALA A 290 -34.04 21.54 -26.33
C ALA A 290 -33.00 22.30 -27.18
N ILE A 291 -31.69 22.08 -26.95
CA ILE A 291 -30.65 22.76 -27.75
C ILE A 291 -30.50 22.17 -29.16
N TYR A 292 -30.74 20.86 -29.33
CA TYR A 292 -30.84 20.24 -30.66
C TYR A 292 -31.99 20.84 -31.47
N ASP A 293 -33.16 20.97 -30.85
CA ASP A 293 -34.34 21.58 -31.47
C ASP A 293 -34.14 23.07 -31.76
N ALA A 294 -33.24 23.75 -31.03
CA ALA A 294 -32.80 25.12 -31.33
C ALA A 294 -31.76 25.20 -32.47
N GLY A 295 -31.27 24.07 -32.99
CA GLY A 295 -30.31 24.00 -34.09
C GLY A 295 -28.84 24.10 -33.68
N VAL A 296 -28.52 23.77 -32.42
CA VAL A 296 -27.16 23.81 -31.88
C VAL A 296 -26.49 22.44 -32.07
N PHE A 297 -25.32 22.41 -32.71
CA PHE A 297 -24.55 21.17 -32.87
C PHE A 297 -23.77 20.89 -31.59
N VAL A 298 -23.92 19.68 -31.02
CA VAL A 298 -23.28 19.28 -29.77
C VAL A 298 -22.33 18.12 -30.02
N VAL A 299 -21.08 18.26 -29.59
CA VAL A 299 -20.08 17.18 -29.60
C VAL A 299 -19.44 17.04 -28.23
N THR A 300 -19.35 15.80 -27.75
CA THR A 300 -18.76 15.52 -26.44
C THR A 300 -17.83 14.30 -26.49
N ALA A 301 -16.87 14.25 -25.56
CA ALA A 301 -15.91 13.15 -25.46
C ALA A 301 -16.63 11.81 -25.27
N ALA A 302 -16.20 10.77 -26.01
CA ALA A 302 -16.77 9.43 -25.88
C ALA A 302 -16.52 8.80 -24.50
N GLY A 303 -15.45 9.23 -23.81
CA GLY A 303 -14.96 8.65 -22.56
C GLY A 303 -13.60 7.99 -22.74
N ASN A 304 -12.96 7.61 -21.64
CA ASN A 304 -11.65 6.96 -21.62
C ASN A 304 -11.65 5.82 -20.61
N ASN A 305 -10.87 4.78 -20.91
CA ASN A 305 -10.72 3.58 -20.08
C ASN A 305 -9.26 3.09 -20.05
N TYR A 306 -8.97 2.20 -19.10
CA TYR A 306 -7.74 1.41 -19.07
C TYR A 306 -8.11 -0.06 -19.05
N GLY A 307 -7.69 -0.82 -20.08
CA GLY A 307 -8.07 -2.23 -20.20
C GLY A 307 -9.59 -2.45 -20.22
N ASN A 308 -10.35 -1.54 -20.83
CA ASN A 308 -11.81 -1.56 -20.94
C ASN A 308 -12.57 -1.43 -19.61
N PHE A 309 -11.92 -0.93 -18.55
CA PHE A 309 -12.52 -0.63 -17.24
C PHE A 309 -12.71 0.89 -17.01
N PRO A 310 -13.83 1.36 -16.43
CA PRO A 310 -14.96 0.56 -15.91
C PRO A 310 -15.84 0.00 -17.03
N THR A 311 -15.92 0.67 -18.16
CA THR A 311 -16.58 0.22 -19.37
C THR A 311 -15.79 0.77 -20.56
N HIS A 312 -15.84 0.09 -21.69
CA HIS A 312 -15.36 0.65 -22.95
C HIS A 312 -16.48 1.37 -23.70
N LEU A 313 -17.72 1.34 -23.22
CA LEU A 313 -18.88 1.92 -23.89
C LEU A 313 -18.96 3.43 -23.68
N ILE A 314 -19.41 4.14 -24.72
CA ILE A 314 -19.56 5.61 -24.74
C ILE A 314 -20.37 6.10 -23.53
N VAL A 315 -19.87 7.16 -22.89
CA VAL A 315 -20.44 7.80 -21.69
C VAL A 315 -21.48 8.87 -22.03
N TYR A 316 -22.24 9.38 -21.06
CA TYR A 316 -23.20 10.47 -21.29
C TYR A 316 -22.56 11.84 -21.07
N PRO A 317 -23.00 12.88 -21.82
CA PRO A 317 -24.08 12.91 -22.80
C PRO A 317 -23.69 12.42 -24.20
N ALA A 318 -22.45 12.00 -24.43
CA ALA A 318 -22.00 11.53 -25.76
C ALA A 318 -22.83 10.38 -26.31
N ARG A 319 -23.41 9.55 -25.42
CA ARG A 319 -24.26 8.42 -25.76
C ARG A 319 -25.67 8.82 -26.24
N PHE A 320 -26.10 10.06 -26.05
CA PHE A 320 -27.35 10.56 -26.63
C PHE A 320 -27.23 10.66 -28.16
N ASN A 321 -28.28 10.30 -28.90
CA ASN A 321 -28.27 10.26 -30.37
C ASN A 321 -28.12 11.65 -30.98
N ARG A 322 -28.74 12.67 -30.36
CA ARG A 322 -28.64 14.09 -30.73
C ARG A 322 -27.29 14.73 -30.41
N VAL A 323 -26.39 14.00 -29.76
CA VAL A 323 -25.01 14.41 -29.49
C VAL A 323 -24.06 13.61 -30.38
N VAL A 324 -23.03 14.24 -30.94
CA VAL A 324 -21.94 13.53 -31.62
C VAL A 324 -20.94 13.04 -30.58
N ALA A 325 -20.65 11.74 -30.58
CA ALA A 325 -19.62 11.16 -29.72
C ALA A 325 -18.24 11.27 -30.39
N ALA A 326 -17.28 11.88 -29.70
CA ALA A 326 -15.91 12.01 -30.18
C ALA A 326 -15.07 10.79 -29.76
N CYS A 327 -14.83 9.86 -30.68
CA CYS A 327 -13.91 8.74 -30.49
C CYS A 327 -12.47 9.14 -30.86
N GLY A 328 -11.49 8.32 -30.48
CA GLY A 328 -10.07 8.60 -30.74
C GLY A 328 -9.47 7.77 -31.87
N VAL A 329 -8.53 8.35 -32.61
CA VAL A 329 -7.69 7.66 -33.60
C VAL A 329 -6.23 8.12 -33.49
N MET A 330 -5.29 7.18 -33.51
CA MET A 330 -3.86 7.44 -33.35
C MET A 330 -3.22 7.90 -34.67
N ALA A 331 -1.97 8.38 -34.61
CA ALA A 331 -1.24 8.91 -35.76
C ALA A 331 -1.08 7.90 -36.91
N ASP A 332 -0.98 6.60 -36.61
CA ASP A 332 -0.92 5.54 -37.63
C ASP A 332 -2.30 5.19 -38.24
N GLY A 333 -3.35 5.90 -37.86
CA GLY A 333 -4.73 5.66 -38.29
C GLY A 333 -5.40 4.47 -37.59
N ALA A 334 -4.76 3.86 -36.59
CA ALA A 334 -5.37 2.83 -35.75
C ALA A 334 -6.30 3.42 -34.69
N PRO A 335 -7.38 2.72 -34.30
CA PRO A 335 -8.29 3.23 -33.29
C PRO A 335 -7.57 3.40 -31.94
N TYR A 336 -7.88 4.48 -31.23
CA TYR A 336 -7.46 4.67 -29.85
C TYR A 336 -8.39 3.86 -28.93
N ALA A 337 -8.35 2.54 -29.05
CA ALA A 337 -9.24 1.59 -28.38
C ALA A 337 -8.50 0.25 -28.16
N ASP A 338 -8.94 -0.55 -27.18
CA ASP A 338 -8.39 -1.90 -26.89
C ASP A 338 -6.85 -1.93 -26.72
N LEU A 339 -6.29 -0.88 -26.13
CA LEU A 339 -4.84 -0.77 -25.89
C LEU A 339 -4.41 -1.60 -24.66
N ALA A 340 -3.10 -1.82 -24.50
CA ALA A 340 -2.55 -2.56 -23.37
C ALA A 340 -3.03 -1.97 -22.02
N PRO A 341 -3.27 -2.78 -20.96
CA PRO A 341 -3.88 -2.31 -19.71
C PRO A 341 -3.19 -1.12 -18.99
N GLY A 342 -1.93 -0.84 -19.31
CA GLY A 342 -1.18 0.31 -18.79
C GLY A 342 -1.29 1.59 -19.63
N LEU A 343 -1.95 1.54 -20.79
CA LEU A 343 -2.16 2.67 -21.69
C LEU A 343 -3.62 3.11 -21.62
N MET A 344 -3.83 4.43 -21.63
CA MET A 344 -5.17 4.99 -21.74
C MET A 344 -5.70 4.71 -23.15
N ALA A 345 -6.95 4.27 -23.23
CA ALA A 345 -7.71 4.09 -24.46
C ALA A 345 -9.00 4.91 -24.41
N GLY A 346 -9.61 5.17 -25.57
CA GLY A 346 -10.88 5.86 -25.70
C GLY A 346 -12.05 4.87 -25.71
N ASP A 347 -13.19 5.33 -25.22
CA ASP A 347 -14.43 4.57 -25.24
C ASP A 347 -15.05 4.55 -26.65
N TYR A 348 -15.70 3.44 -26.98
CA TYR A 348 -16.39 3.18 -28.23
C TYR A 348 -17.59 2.25 -27.99
N GLY A 349 -18.54 2.25 -28.90
CA GLY A 349 -19.76 1.46 -28.77
C GLY A 349 -20.75 2.04 -27.74
N PRO A 350 -21.93 1.42 -27.54
CA PRO A 350 -22.38 0.21 -28.22
C PRO A 350 -22.62 0.45 -29.72
N ASP A 351 -22.69 -0.62 -30.51
CA ASP A 351 -22.90 -0.54 -31.97
C ASP A 351 -24.06 0.36 -32.37
N SER A 352 -25.14 0.39 -31.57
CA SER A 352 -26.32 1.23 -31.80
C SER A 352 -26.02 2.73 -31.77
N LYS A 353 -24.91 3.16 -31.13
CA LYS A 353 -24.50 4.55 -31.03
C LYS A 353 -23.40 4.94 -32.03
N MET A 354 -22.68 3.97 -32.59
CA MET A 354 -21.51 4.26 -33.45
C MET A 354 -21.87 4.99 -34.75
N ALA A 355 -23.10 4.88 -35.24
CA ALA A 355 -23.59 5.67 -36.39
C ALA A 355 -23.63 7.19 -36.11
N GLY A 356 -23.67 7.60 -34.82
CA GLY A 356 -23.61 8.99 -34.39
C GLY A 356 -22.29 9.36 -33.72
N ALA A 357 -21.20 8.63 -34.01
CA ALA A 357 -19.86 8.86 -33.49
C ALA A 357 -18.90 9.22 -34.64
N LEU A 358 -17.84 9.97 -34.33
CA LEU A 358 -16.79 10.35 -35.27
C LEU A 358 -15.44 10.34 -34.56
N ALA A 359 -14.40 9.83 -35.21
CA ALA A 359 -13.07 9.76 -34.64
C ALA A 359 -12.20 10.96 -35.05
N ALA A 360 -11.50 11.55 -34.08
CA ALA A 360 -10.47 12.56 -34.31
C ALA A 360 -9.17 12.21 -33.57
N TYR A 361 -8.10 12.93 -33.89
CA TYR A 361 -6.74 12.45 -33.66
C TYR A 361 -6.29 12.60 -32.20
N THR A 362 -5.80 11.52 -31.60
CA THR A 362 -5.33 11.40 -30.20
C THR A 362 -4.64 10.03 -30.02
N PRO A 363 -3.63 9.87 -29.14
CA PRO A 363 -3.01 10.84 -28.24
C PRO A 363 -1.84 11.56 -28.93
N ASN A 364 -0.94 12.18 -28.17
CA ASN A 364 0.22 12.95 -28.67
C ASN A 364 -0.15 14.25 -29.39
N VAL A 365 -1.22 14.92 -28.95
CA VAL A 365 -1.58 16.25 -29.46
C VAL A 365 -1.07 17.38 -28.55
N PRO A 366 -0.83 18.59 -29.08
CA PRO A 366 -0.45 19.75 -28.27
C PRO A 366 -1.45 20.07 -27.16
N TRP A 367 -0.95 20.40 -25.97
CA TRP A 367 -1.74 20.69 -24.78
C TRP A 367 -1.16 21.86 -23.99
N ALA A 368 -1.89 22.97 -23.92
CA ALA A 368 -1.48 24.15 -23.15
C ALA A 368 -1.44 23.87 -21.64
N ARG A 369 -0.35 24.29 -20.99
CA ARG A 369 -0.16 24.10 -19.54
C ARG A 369 -0.66 25.34 -18.78
N PHE A 370 -1.58 25.12 -17.85
CA PHE A 370 -2.17 26.20 -17.04
C PHE A 370 -1.13 26.83 -16.10
N GLY A 371 -1.15 28.17 -15.99
CA GLY A 371 -0.25 28.92 -15.12
C GLY A 371 1.16 29.13 -15.66
N GLU A 372 1.50 28.56 -16.82
CA GLU A 372 2.77 28.74 -17.51
C GLU A 372 2.55 29.42 -18.86
N ALA A 373 2.72 30.74 -18.92
CA ALA A 373 2.26 31.60 -20.02
C ALA A 373 2.62 31.18 -21.46
N SER A 374 3.59 30.30 -21.68
CA SER A 374 4.04 29.89 -23.02
C SER A 374 4.39 28.40 -23.15
N VAL A 375 3.94 27.53 -22.23
CA VAL A 375 4.35 26.11 -22.24
C VAL A 375 3.25 25.21 -22.80
N VAL A 376 3.62 24.43 -23.81
CA VAL A 376 2.73 23.48 -24.49
C VAL A 376 3.38 22.10 -24.47
N ASP A 377 2.73 21.16 -23.79
CA ASP A 377 3.12 19.75 -23.82
C ASP A 377 2.64 19.09 -25.12
N PHE A 378 3.34 18.04 -25.56
CA PHE A 378 3.02 17.32 -26.81
C PHE A 378 2.55 15.88 -26.59
N ASP A 379 2.23 15.52 -25.36
CA ASP A 379 1.68 14.22 -24.95
C ASP A 379 0.19 14.31 -24.56
N GLY A 380 -0.54 15.32 -25.07
CA GLY A 380 -1.97 15.44 -24.86
C GLY A 380 -2.72 14.22 -25.37
N ALA A 381 -3.58 13.63 -24.53
CA ALA A 381 -4.18 12.32 -24.77
C ALA A 381 -5.67 12.29 -24.38
N GLY A 382 -6.36 11.23 -24.84
CA GLY A 382 -7.76 10.98 -24.51
C GLY A 382 -8.75 11.49 -25.56
N THR A 383 -10.00 11.06 -25.45
CA THR A 383 -11.10 11.53 -26.31
C THR A 383 -11.38 13.02 -26.11
N SER A 384 -11.01 13.58 -24.96
CA SER A 384 -11.01 15.03 -24.67
C SER A 384 -10.18 15.87 -25.65
N ALA A 385 -9.09 15.31 -26.20
CA ALA A 385 -8.27 15.94 -27.23
C ALA A 385 -8.91 15.86 -28.64
N ALA A 386 -9.73 14.83 -28.89
CA ALA A 386 -10.43 14.62 -30.14
C ALA A 386 -11.67 15.52 -30.28
N THR A 387 -12.41 15.73 -29.18
CA THR A 387 -13.65 16.55 -29.14
C THR A 387 -13.52 17.98 -29.73
N PRO A 388 -12.53 18.81 -29.33
CA PRO A 388 -12.42 20.17 -29.85
C PRO A 388 -12.11 20.22 -31.35
N GLN A 389 -11.46 19.20 -31.91
CA GLN A 389 -11.20 19.12 -33.35
C GLN A 389 -12.52 18.97 -34.13
N ILE A 390 -13.41 18.10 -33.68
CA ILE A 390 -14.73 17.91 -34.32
C ILE A 390 -15.58 19.19 -34.21
N ALA A 391 -15.55 19.85 -33.06
CA ALA A 391 -16.24 21.13 -32.86
C ALA A 391 -15.73 22.23 -33.81
N ALA A 392 -14.41 22.31 -33.99
CA ALA A 392 -13.79 23.24 -34.92
C ALA A 392 -14.12 22.92 -36.39
N ALA A 393 -14.17 21.63 -36.76
CA ALA A 393 -14.59 21.23 -38.10
C ALA A 393 -16.05 21.60 -38.39
N ALA A 394 -16.95 21.39 -37.42
CA ALA A 394 -18.33 21.87 -37.49
C ALA A 394 -18.39 23.40 -37.69
N ALA A 395 -17.66 24.17 -36.87
CA ALA A 395 -17.63 25.62 -36.99
C ALA A 395 -17.09 26.09 -38.35
N THR A 396 -16.04 25.44 -38.85
CA THR A 396 -15.46 25.77 -40.15
C THR A 396 -16.41 25.45 -41.30
N TRP A 397 -17.15 24.34 -41.20
CA TRP A 397 -18.19 24.01 -42.17
C TRP A 397 -19.31 25.06 -42.18
N ILE A 398 -19.80 25.48 -41.01
CA ILE A 398 -20.83 26.51 -40.89
C ILE A 398 -20.34 27.84 -41.50
N GLN A 399 -19.08 28.20 -41.24
CA GLN A 399 -18.49 29.42 -41.80
C GLN A 399 -18.41 29.37 -43.33
N ALA A 400 -18.02 28.24 -43.90
CA ALA A 400 -17.89 28.05 -45.34
C ALA A 400 -19.25 27.93 -46.05
N ASN A 401 -20.26 27.39 -45.38
CA ASN A 401 -21.58 27.06 -45.96
C ASN A 401 -22.72 27.86 -45.32
N ARG A 402 -22.42 29.09 -44.88
CA ARG A 402 -23.37 29.92 -44.12
C ARG A 402 -24.73 30.12 -44.79
N PRO A 403 -24.84 30.38 -46.11
CA PRO A 403 -26.14 30.48 -46.77
C PRO A 403 -26.99 29.21 -46.68
N LEU A 404 -26.35 28.03 -46.75
CA LEU A 404 -27.03 26.75 -46.61
C LEU A 404 -27.48 26.52 -45.17
N TYR A 405 -26.61 26.85 -44.20
CA TYR A 405 -26.90 26.72 -42.78
C TYR A 405 -28.05 27.63 -42.31
N ASP A 406 -28.03 28.89 -42.73
CA ASP A 406 -29.06 29.86 -42.36
C ASP A 406 -30.39 29.63 -43.10
N GLY A 407 -30.33 29.03 -44.30
CA GLY A 407 -31.48 28.80 -45.20
C GLY A 407 -32.35 27.58 -44.89
N VAL A 408 -32.15 26.89 -43.77
CA VAL A 408 -32.98 25.74 -43.37
C VAL A 408 -34.42 26.15 -43.01
N ALA A 409 -35.38 25.24 -43.20
CA ALA A 409 -36.78 25.46 -42.85
C ALA A 409 -37.05 25.30 -41.35
N GLU A 410 -36.40 24.32 -40.71
CA GLU A 410 -36.55 24.03 -39.29
C GLU A 410 -35.17 24.04 -38.60
N PRO A 411 -35.03 24.60 -37.38
CA PRO A 411 -33.70 24.80 -36.78
C PRO A 411 -32.90 23.51 -36.59
N TRP A 412 -33.53 22.38 -36.23
CA TRP A 412 -32.86 21.08 -36.05
C TRP A 412 -32.10 20.63 -37.32
N GLN A 413 -32.53 21.05 -38.51
CA GLN A 413 -31.88 20.70 -39.78
C GLN A 413 -30.44 21.23 -39.85
N ARG A 414 -30.13 22.31 -39.13
CA ARG A 414 -28.75 22.82 -39.00
C ARG A 414 -27.81 21.76 -38.46
N VAL A 415 -28.25 21.00 -37.46
CA VAL A 415 -27.45 19.95 -36.82
C VAL A 415 -27.22 18.81 -37.80
N GLU A 416 -28.25 18.36 -38.50
CA GLU A 416 -28.14 17.24 -39.44
C GLU A 416 -27.37 17.60 -40.72
N LEU A 417 -27.40 18.85 -41.16
CA LEU A 417 -26.52 19.33 -42.23
C LEU A 417 -25.05 19.19 -41.85
N ILE A 418 -24.69 19.64 -40.64
CA ILE A 418 -23.33 19.51 -40.13
C ILE A 418 -22.94 18.04 -39.99
N ARG A 419 -23.82 17.21 -39.39
CA ARG A 419 -23.57 15.77 -39.23
C ARG A 419 -23.36 15.09 -40.57
N ASN A 420 -24.20 15.35 -41.56
CA ASN A 420 -24.04 14.81 -42.90
C ASN A 420 -22.69 15.22 -43.50
N ALA A 421 -22.33 16.50 -43.44
CA ALA A 421 -21.06 16.96 -43.97
C ALA A 421 -19.86 16.30 -43.30
N LEU A 422 -19.84 16.24 -41.97
CA LEU A 422 -18.73 15.63 -41.22
C LEU A 422 -18.64 14.12 -41.40
N PHE A 423 -19.78 13.42 -41.43
CA PHE A 423 -19.80 11.95 -41.49
C PHE A 423 -19.53 11.44 -42.90
N GLU A 424 -20.12 12.05 -43.94
CA GLU A 424 -19.94 11.58 -45.31
C GLU A 424 -18.55 11.89 -45.86
N SER A 425 -17.94 13.02 -45.44
CA SER A 425 -16.58 13.40 -45.87
C SER A 425 -15.45 12.76 -45.05
N ALA A 426 -15.78 12.05 -43.97
CA ALA A 426 -14.78 11.38 -43.14
C ALA A 426 -14.02 10.31 -43.94
N ALA A 427 -12.79 10.01 -43.52
CA ALA A 427 -12.04 8.88 -44.07
C ALA A 427 -12.59 7.58 -43.49
N HIS A 428 -13.42 6.90 -44.27
CA HIS A 428 -14.11 5.66 -43.90
C HIS A 428 -13.18 4.45 -43.83
N ASP A 429 -13.35 3.62 -42.80
CA ASP A 429 -12.74 2.30 -42.70
C ASP A 429 -13.77 1.31 -42.17
N GLN A 430 -14.40 0.57 -43.09
CA GLN A 430 -15.46 -0.39 -42.76
C GLN A 430 -14.99 -1.50 -41.81
N THR A 431 -13.69 -1.85 -41.85
CA THR A 431 -13.14 -2.90 -40.98
C THR A 431 -13.02 -2.44 -39.53
N ARG A 432 -12.98 -1.12 -39.31
CA ARG A 432 -12.80 -0.48 -38.01
C ARG A 432 -13.97 0.42 -37.61
N ALA A 433 -15.08 0.39 -38.34
CA ALA A 433 -16.25 1.24 -38.12
C ALA A 433 -16.84 1.12 -36.70
N LYS A 434 -16.75 -0.06 -36.06
CA LYS A 434 -17.17 -0.26 -34.67
C LYS A 434 -16.39 0.58 -33.64
N TYR A 435 -15.19 1.05 -34.00
CA TYR A 435 -14.35 1.90 -33.16
C TYR A 435 -14.36 3.37 -33.63
N LEU A 436 -14.37 3.58 -34.95
CA LEU A 436 -14.20 4.90 -35.56
C LEU A 436 -15.51 5.61 -35.89
N GLY A 437 -16.65 4.93 -35.73
CA GLY A 437 -17.97 5.47 -36.07
C GLY A 437 -18.07 5.78 -37.57
N ALA A 438 -18.43 7.02 -37.89
CA ALA A 438 -18.47 7.54 -39.25
C ALA A 438 -17.09 7.65 -39.93
N GLY A 439 -15.98 7.43 -39.21
CA GLY A 439 -14.63 7.43 -39.78
C GLY A 439 -13.70 8.45 -39.12
N ARG A 440 -12.53 8.67 -39.74
CA ARG A 440 -11.54 9.65 -39.26
C ARG A 440 -11.87 11.04 -39.80
N LEU A 441 -11.85 12.05 -38.94
CA LEU A 441 -12.17 13.44 -39.27
C LEU A 441 -11.27 14.00 -40.39
N ARG A 442 -11.90 14.69 -41.36
CA ARG A 442 -11.27 15.37 -42.50
C ARG A 442 -11.85 16.78 -42.65
N ALA A 443 -11.32 17.76 -41.93
CA ALA A 443 -11.97 19.07 -41.78
C ALA A 443 -12.02 19.88 -43.08
N LYS A 444 -10.99 19.77 -43.93
CA LYS A 444 -10.96 20.43 -45.24
C LYS A 444 -11.97 19.82 -46.18
N ASP A 445 -11.98 18.50 -46.29
CA ASP A 445 -12.91 17.76 -47.14
C ASP A 445 -14.36 18.08 -46.73
N ALA A 446 -14.64 18.05 -45.42
CA ALA A 446 -15.92 18.45 -44.85
C ALA A 446 -16.30 19.87 -45.25
N SER A 447 -15.41 20.87 -45.12
CA SER A 447 -15.72 22.28 -45.39
C SER A 447 -16.27 22.55 -46.81
N THR A 448 -15.90 21.70 -47.77
CA THR A 448 -16.35 21.78 -49.17
C THR A 448 -17.52 20.84 -49.48
N TRP A 449 -17.91 20.00 -48.54
CA TRP A 449 -19.01 19.06 -48.72
C TRP A 449 -20.35 19.77 -48.64
N ILE A 450 -21.18 19.55 -49.68
CA ILE A 450 -22.56 20.01 -49.73
C ILE A 450 -23.47 18.81 -49.43
N PRO A 451 -24.16 18.78 -48.28
CA PRO A 451 -25.12 17.73 -47.96
C PRO A 451 -26.18 17.55 -49.04
N HIS A 452 -26.45 16.29 -49.37
CA HIS A 452 -27.44 15.90 -50.36
C HIS A 452 -28.38 14.83 -49.78
N GLY A 453 -29.65 14.85 -50.21
CA GLY A 453 -30.69 13.97 -49.69
C GLY A 453 -31.60 14.64 -48.66
N ARG A 454 -32.57 13.87 -48.15
CA ARG A 454 -33.52 14.34 -47.14
C ARG A 454 -32.90 14.19 -45.75
N LEU A 455 -32.85 15.28 -45.00
CA LEU A 455 -32.41 15.26 -43.60
C LEU A 455 -33.47 14.60 -42.73
N GLU A 456 -33.04 13.75 -41.80
CA GLU A 456 -33.91 13.05 -40.87
C GLU A 456 -33.67 13.57 -39.45
N LYS A 457 -34.75 14.01 -38.80
CA LYS A 457 -34.69 14.49 -37.43
C LYS A 457 -34.43 13.32 -36.49
N GLN A 458 -33.43 13.43 -35.62
CA GLN A 458 -33.16 12.42 -34.60
C GLN A 458 -34.33 12.35 -33.59
N PRO A 459 -34.72 11.15 -33.16
CA PRO A 459 -35.68 10.98 -32.07
C PRO A 459 -35.26 11.78 -30.83
N GLU A 460 -36.24 12.17 -30.00
CA GLU A 460 -35.91 12.73 -28.68
C GLU A 460 -35.15 11.70 -27.86
N ASP A 461 -34.03 12.12 -27.29
CA ASP A 461 -33.27 11.28 -26.38
C ASP A 461 -33.97 11.25 -25.02
N ASP A 462 -33.94 10.09 -24.38
CA ASP A 462 -34.30 9.92 -22.98
C ASP A 462 -33.11 9.30 -22.22
N ALA A 463 -33.18 9.33 -20.89
CA ALA A 463 -32.19 8.69 -20.05
C ALA A 463 -32.56 7.23 -19.71
N SER A 464 -33.64 6.70 -20.27
CA SER A 464 -34.16 5.33 -20.08
C SER A 464 -33.74 4.43 -21.24
N PHE A 465 -32.57 3.81 -21.12
CA PHE A 465 -32.03 2.98 -22.19
C PHE A 465 -32.84 1.68 -22.39
N SER A 466 -32.97 1.23 -23.65
CA SER A 466 -33.78 0.06 -24.08
C SER A 466 -33.48 -1.27 -23.36
N MET A 467 -32.34 -1.34 -22.67
CA MET A 467 -31.90 -2.51 -21.92
C MET A 467 -32.56 -2.62 -20.53
N ALA A 468 -33.01 -1.51 -19.94
CA ALA A 468 -33.81 -1.53 -18.71
C ALA A 468 -35.20 -2.17 -18.95
N HIS A 469 -35.79 -1.92 -20.13
CA HIS A 469 -37.03 -2.56 -20.57
C HIS A 469 -36.90 -4.07 -20.77
N LEU A 470 -35.69 -4.58 -21.07
CA LEU A 470 -35.39 -6.03 -21.13
C LEU A 470 -35.36 -6.69 -19.74
N VAL A 471 -35.03 -5.94 -18.68
CA VAL A 471 -34.96 -6.43 -17.29
C VAL A 471 -36.31 -6.38 -16.60
N PHE A 472 -37.07 -5.29 -16.73
CA PHE A 472 -38.32 -5.09 -15.99
C PHE A 472 -39.58 -5.54 -16.72
N GLY A 473 -39.51 -5.74 -18.06
CA GLY A 473 -40.72 -5.86 -18.86
C GLY A 473 -41.56 -4.57 -18.83
N LEU A 474 -42.51 -4.44 -19.75
CA LEU A 474 -43.21 -3.18 -20.02
C LEU A 474 -44.11 -2.63 -18.88
N ALA A 475 -44.20 -3.24 -17.69
CA ALA A 475 -45.15 -2.78 -16.64
C ALA A 475 -44.94 -3.35 -15.21
N ALA A 476 -43.73 -3.42 -14.65
CA ALA A 476 -43.54 -3.96 -13.28
C ALA A 476 -43.78 -2.94 -12.16
N ALA A 477 -43.46 -1.66 -12.36
CA ALA A 477 -43.76 -0.57 -11.43
C ALA A 477 -44.67 0.45 -12.11
N GLY A 478 -45.66 1.03 -11.39
CA GLY A 478 -46.59 2.01 -11.97
C GLY A 478 -45.90 3.14 -12.77
N PRO A 479 -46.60 3.81 -13.70
CA PRO A 479 -45.99 4.64 -14.75
C PRO A 479 -45.12 5.81 -14.26
N LEU A 480 -45.29 6.26 -13.01
CA LEU A 480 -44.48 7.31 -12.39
C LEU A 480 -43.16 6.83 -11.78
N LYS A 481 -43.01 5.53 -11.49
CA LYS A 481 -41.80 4.95 -10.86
C LYS A 481 -40.87 4.28 -11.86
N GLN A 482 -41.41 3.74 -12.96
CA GLN A 482 -40.63 3.01 -13.95
C GLN A 482 -39.47 3.83 -14.55
N PRO A 483 -39.66 5.10 -14.97
CA PRO A 483 -38.57 5.88 -15.55
C PRO A 483 -37.41 6.15 -14.59
N MET A 484 -37.69 6.26 -13.28
CA MET A 484 -36.65 6.45 -12.26
C MET A 484 -35.85 5.16 -12.01
N LEU A 485 -36.53 4.01 -12.00
CA LEU A 485 -35.87 2.71 -11.89
C LEU A 485 -34.99 2.42 -13.11
N ASP A 486 -35.47 2.76 -14.31
CA ASP A 486 -34.71 2.57 -15.55
C ASP A 486 -33.45 3.44 -15.57
N LEU A 487 -33.57 4.71 -15.15
CA LEU A 487 -32.43 5.62 -15.03
C LEU A 487 -31.42 5.13 -13.98
N GLU A 488 -31.89 4.78 -12.78
CA GLU A 488 -31.03 4.26 -11.71
C GLU A 488 -30.28 3.00 -12.16
N LEU A 489 -30.98 2.06 -12.80
CA LEU A 489 -30.38 0.86 -13.36
C LEU A 489 -29.28 1.20 -14.38
N CYS A 490 -29.53 2.14 -15.29
CA CYS A 490 -28.52 2.57 -16.26
C CYS A 490 -27.28 3.18 -15.58
N GLN A 491 -27.48 4.01 -14.55
CA GLN A 491 -26.36 4.57 -13.77
C GLN A 491 -25.56 3.49 -13.04
N VAL A 492 -26.23 2.49 -12.45
CA VAL A 492 -25.57 1.37 -11.77
C VAL A 492 -24.78 0.53 -12.77
N LEU A 493 -25.38 0.17 -13.91
CA LEU A 493 -24.72 -0.63 -14.95
C LEU A 493 -23.44 0.03 -15.49
N GLN A 494 -23.46 1.34 -15.75
CA GLN A 494 -22.28 2.07 -16.21
C GLN A 494 -21.20 2.21 -15.13
N LYS A 495 -21.57 2.54 -13.88
CA LYS A 495 -20.60 2.67 -12.77
C LYS A 495 -19.89 1.36 -12.43
N THR A 496 -20.56 0.24 -12.66
CA THR A 496 -20.05 -1.10 -12.32
C THR A 496 -19.42 -1.83 -13.51
N GLY A 497 -19.52 -1.28 -14.73
CA GLY A 497 -19.05 -1.94 -15.95
C GLY A 497 -19.93 -3.09 -16.45
N LEU A 498 -21.08 -3.30 -15.83
CA LEU A 498 -22.01 -4.37 -16.19
C LEU A 498 -22.73 -4.10 -17.52
N ASP A 499 -22.77 -2.85 -17.98
CA ASP A 499 -23.35 -2.51 -19.29
C ASP A 499 -22.57 -3.15 -20.46
N SER A 500 -21.25 -3.28 -20.34
CA SER A 500 -20.38 -4.00 -21.30
C SER A 500 -20.74 -5.49 -21.40
N LYS A 501 -21.15 -6.14 -20.29
CA LYS A 501 -21.55 -7.56 -20.29
C LYS A 501 -22.87 -7.81 -21.05
N LEU A 502 -23.69 -6.77 -21.19
CA LEU A 502 -24.99 -6.82 -21.84
C LEU A 502 -24.95 -6.37 -23.32
N ALA A 503 -23.86 -5.74 -23.75
CA ALA A 503 -23.67 -5.28 -25.13
C ALA A 503 -23.33 -6.46 -26.08
N GLY A 504 -24.36 -7.21 -26.49
CA GLY A 504 -24.24 -8.30 -27.46
C GLY A 504 -25.56 -9.02 -27.76
N ARG A 505 -25.70 -9.61 -28.96
CA ARG A 505 -26.95 -10.25 -29.46
C ARG A 505 -27.45 -11.47 -28.66
N SER A 506 -26.78 -11.88 -27.57
CA SER A 506 -27.18 -12.99 -26.68
C SER A 506 -27.58 -12.54 -25.26
N ALA A 507 -28.15 -11.33 -25.12
CA ALA A 507 -28.50 -10.70 -23.83
C ALA A 507 -29.44 -11.50 -22.90
N ARG A 508 -30.13 -12.55 -23.38
CA ARG A 508 -31.02 -13.36 -22.52
C ARG A 508 -30.28 -14.29 -21.54
N GLY A 509 -29.09 -14.77 -21.88
CA GLY A 509 -28.33 -15.70 -21.01
C GLY A 509 -27.58 -15.02 -19.87
N ALA A 510 -27.12 -13.78 -20.08
CA ALA A 510 -26.34 -13.01 -19.10
C ALA A 510 -27.21 -12.21 -18.11
N LEU A 511 -28.50 -12.03 -18.41
CA LEU A 511 -29.40 -11.18 -17.64
C LEU A 511 -29.50 -11.59 -16.16
N GLY A 512 -29.62 -12.90 -15.87
CA GLY A 512 -29.72 -13.40 -14.50
C GLY A 512 -28.47 -13.14 -13.66
N ALA A 513 -27.28 -13.29 -14.26
CA ALA A 513 -26.01 -13.01 -13.59
C ALA A 513 -25.84 -11.50 -13.33
N VAL A 514 -26.18 -10.67 -14.31
CA VAL A 514 -26.12 -9.20 -14.15
C VAL A 514 -27.10 -8.72 -13.08
N VAL A 515 -28.32 -9.26 -13.02
CA VAL A 515 -29.28 -8.95 -11.95
C VAL A 515 -28.74 -9.35 -10.57
N ALA A 516 -28.12 -10.52 -10.44
CA ALA A 516 -27.50 -10.95 -9.18
C ALA A 516 -26.36 -10.01 -8.74
N GLU A 517 -25.51 -9.57 -9.66
CA GLU A 517 -24.44 -8.61 -9.39
C GLU A 517 -25.00 -7.23 -8.99
N ILE A 518 -26.10 -6.78 -9.59
CA ILE A 518 -26.79 -5.53 -9.18
C ILE A 518 -27.39 -5.66 -7.78
N LEU A 519 -28.01 -6.81 -7.44
CA LEU A 519 -28.57 -7.04 -6.11
C LEU A 519 -27.50 -7.01 -5.01
N ALA A 520 -26.29 -7.47 -5.32
CA ALA A 520 -25.12 -7.41 -4.43
C ALA A 520 -24.45 -6.01 -4.39
N SER A 521 -24.78 -5.12 -5.33
CA SER A 521 -24.10 -3.83 -5.47
C SER A 521 -24.44 -2.85 -4.33
N PRO A 522 -23.45 -2.19 -3.69
CA PRO A 522 -23.68 -1.19 -2.66
C PRO A 522 -24.18 0.16 -3.23
N VAL A 523 -24.07 0.38 -4.55
CA VAL A 523 -24.53 1.63 -5.20
C VAL A 523 -25.98 1.56 -5.70
N ALA A 524 -26.62 0.39 -5.65
CA ALA A 524 -28.03 0.19 -6.00
C ALA A 524 -28.94 0.43 -4.78
N SER A 525 -30.01 1.21 -4.96
CA SER A 525 -30.98 1.52 -3.90
C SER A 525 -31.77 0.30 -3.45
N ASP A 526 -32.33 0.36 -2.24
CA ASP A 526 -33.22 -0.68 -1.73
C ASP A 526 -34.49 -0.79 -2.60
N THR A 527 -34.95 0.33 -3.17
CA THR A 527 -36.09 0.38 -4.08
C THR A 527 -35.81 -0.37 -5.39
N LEU A 528 -34.64 -0.15 -6.01
CA LEU A 528 -34.22 -0.87 -7.22
C LEU A 528 -34.05 -2.37 -6.96
N LYS A 529 -33.43 -2.74 -5.84
CA LYS A 529 -33.25 -4.15 -5.45
C LYS A 529 -34.58 -4.88 -5.28
N LYS A 530 -35.56 -4.24 -4.62
CA LYS A 530 -36.91 -4.78 -4.46
C LYS A 530 -37.62 -4.95 -5.80
N ALA A 531 -37.48 -3.97 -6.71
CA ALA A 531 -38.08 -4.06 -8.04
C ALA A 531 -37.48 -5.22 -8.86
N LEU A 532 -36.15 -5.41 -8.81
CA LEU A 532 -35.46 -6.50 -9.50
C LEU A 532 -35.84 -7.89 -8.95
N MET A 533 -36.03 -8.03 -7.63
CA MET A 533 -36.49 -9.29 -7.02
C MET A 533 -37.94 -9.66 -7.40
N GLN A 534 -38.76 -8.67 -7.75
CA GLN A 534 -40.16 -8.85 -8.13
C GLN A 534 -40.35 -9.00 -9.65
N ALA A 535 -39.31 -8.73 -10.45
CA ALA A 535 -39.35 -8.86 -11.90
C ALA A 535 -39.41 -10.35 -12.29
N PRO A 536 -40.28 -10.74 -13.24
CA PRO A 536 -40.36 -12.11 -13.74
C PRO A 536 -39.14 -12.41 -14.63
N VAL A 537 -37.99 -12.70 -14.01
CA VAL A 537 -36.85 -13.28 -14.75
C VAL A 537 -37.16 -14.77 -14.90
N GLU A 538 -37.60 -15.20 -16.08
CA GLU A 538 -37.78 -16.62 -16.41
C GLU A 538 -36.44 -17.35 -16.22
N ALA A 539 -36.26 -17.93 -15.04
CA ALA A 539 -35.20 -18.87 -14.74
C ALA A 539 -35.42 -20.13 -15.59
N THR A 540 -34.83 -20.19 -16.78
CA THR A 540 -34.78 -21.43 -17.56
C THR A 540 -33.35 -21.93 -17.58
N GLY A 541 -33.13 -23.01 -16.83
CA GLY A 541 -31.94 -23.83 -16.96
C GLY A 541 -31.84 -24.35 -18.39
N ALA A 542 -30.77 -24.00 -19.09
CA ALA A 542 -30.42 -24.60 -20.36
C ALA A 542 -28.97 -25.10 -20.27
N LYS A 543 -28.83 -26.42 -20.35
CA LYS A 543 -27.57 -27.11 -20.63
C LYS A 543 -26.94 -26.50 -21.89
N ALA A 544 -25.66 -26.17 -21.78
CA ALA A 544 -24.85 -25.67 -22.89
C ALA A 544 -24.97 -26.58 -24.13
N PRO A 545 -25.18 -26.04 -25.34
CA PRO A 545 -24.99 -26.79 -26.56
C PRO A 545 -23.50 -27.08 -26.73
N ALA A 546 -23.15 -28.36 -26.80
CA ALA A 546 -21.86 -28.79 -27.29
C ALA A 546 -21.79 -28.50 -28.79
N THR A 547 -21.20 -27.37 -29.16
CA THR A 547 -20.64 -27.17 -30.50
C THR A 547 -19.14 -27.07 -30.38
N ALA A 548 -18.50 -28.17 -30.75
CA ALA A 548 -17.08 -28.32 -30.88
C ALA A 548 -16.53 -27.41 -32.00
N HIS A 549 -15.97 -26.27 -31.61
CA HIS A 549 -14.69 -25.86 -32.18
C HIS A 549 -13.65 -26.05 -31.09
N SER A 550 -13.06 -27.24 -31.15
CA SER A 550 -11.82 -27.60 -30.47
C SER A 550 -10.68 -26.74 -31.04
N ALA A 551 -10.66 -25.45 -30.69
CA ALA A 551 -9.40 -24.82 -30.39
C ALA A 551 -9.16 -25.13 -28.92
N ALA A 552 -8.09 -25.87 -28.62
CA ALA A 552 -7.74 -26.13 -27.23
C ALA A 552 -7.73 -24.78 -26.50
N MET A 553 -8.56 -24.66 -25.46
CA MET A 553 -8.62 -23.44 -24.65
C MET A 553 -7.20 -23.10 -24.24
N THR A 554 -6.76 -21.89 -24.59
CA THR A 554 -5.42 -21.50 -24.22
C THR A 554 -5.37 -21.37 -22.69
N PRO A 555 -4.21 -21.57 -22.05
CA PRO A 555 -4.07 -21.33 -20.62
C PRO A 555 -4.54 -19.93 -20.19
N MET A 556 -4.46 -18.96 -21.11
CA MET A 556 -4.99 -17.61 -20.91
C MET A 556 -6.51 -17.55 -20.93
N ASP A 557 -7.19 -18.33 -21.78
CA ASP A 557 -8.66 -18.41 -21.77
C ASP A 557 -9.16 -19.01 -20.45
N HIS A 558 -8.50 -20.05 -19.93
CA HIS A 558 -8.80 -20.62 -18.61
C HIS A 558 -8.54 -19.63 -17.47
N LEU A 559 -7.40 -18.94 -17.49
CA LEU A 559 -7.07 -17.95 -16.47
C LEU A 559 -8.03 -16.76 -16.51
N ASN A 560 -8.38 -16.27 -17.70
CA ASN A 560 -9.33 -15.18 -17.87
C ASN A 560 -10.74 -15.58 -17.41
N ILE A 561 -11.14 -16.84 -17.64
CA ILE A 561 -12.40 -17.39 -17.11
C ILE A 561 -12.34 -17.52 -15.58
N GLN A 562 -11.23 -17.98 -15.02
CA GLN A 562 -11.05 -18.10 -13.56
C GLN A 562 -11.07 -16.72 -12.89
N LEU A 563 -10.32 -15.75 -13.41
CA LEU A 563 -10.27 -14.38 -12.93
C LEU A 563 -11.61 -13.64 -13.09
N ALA A 564 -12.45 -14.07 -14.03
CA ALA A 564 -13.80 -13.52 -14.22
C ALA A 564 -14.86 -14.18 -13.33
N LEU A 565 -14.73 -15.47 -13.01
CA LEU A 565 -15.67 -16.21 -12.16
C LEU A 565 -15.40 -16.02 -10.67
N GLU A 566 -14.12 -15.96 -10.29
CA GLU A 566 -13.64 -15.75 -8.93
C GLU A 566 -12.48 -14.75 -8.99
N PRO A 567 -12.77 -13.43 -9.16
CA PRO A 567 -11.71 -12.44 -9.16
C PRO A 567 -10.96 -12.54 -7.82
N PRO A 568 -9.65 -12.87 -7.84
CA PRO A 568 -8.91 -13.09 -6.61
C PRO A 568 -8.88 -11.77 -5.87
N LEU A 569 -9.55 -11.72 -4.72
CA LEU A 569 -9.38 -10.62 -3.79
C LEU A 569 -7.88 -10.52 -3.46
N PRO A 570 -7.26 -9.34 -3.60
CA PRO A 570 -5.85 -9.21 -3.27
C PRO A 570 -5.68 -9.56 -1.79
N VAL A 571 -4.89 -10.61 -1.54
CA VAL A 571 -4.56 -11.04 -0.18
C VAL A 571 -3.90 -9.85 0.52
N PRO A 572 -4.41 -9.39 1.67
CA PRO A 572 -3.78 -8.32 2.43
C PRO A 572 -2.33 -8.71 2.73
N PRO A 573 -1.33 -7.81 2.62
CA PRO A 573 0.06 -8.17 2.92
C PRO A 573 0.29 -8.43 4.41
N VAL A 574 -0.55 -7.85 5.27
CA VAL A 574 -0.47 -7.96 6.73
C VAL A 574 -1.87 -8.08 7.35
N ARG A 575 -1.94 -8.73 8.50
CA ARG A 575 -3.08 -8.73 9.43
C ARG A 575 -2.72 -7.90 10.66
N LYS A 576 -3.69 -7.13 11.14
CA LYS A 576 -3.55 -6.36 12.39
C LYS A 576 -4.10 -7.16 13.56
N LEU A 577 -3.34 -7.26 14.64
CA LEU A 577 -3.72 -7.95 15.87
C LEU A 577 -3.50 -7.03 17.07
N ARG A 578 -4.48 -7.00 17.97
CA ARG A 578 -4.36 -6.32 19.26
C ARG A 578 -3.52 -7.14 20.22
N VAL A 579 -2.66 -6.46 20.96
CA VAL A 579 -1.74 -7.04 21.95
C VAL A 579 -1.72 -6.14 23.19
N PHE A 580 -1.28 -6.70 24.32
CA PHE A 580 -0.89 -5.87 25.45
C PHE A 580 0.37 -5.09 25.10
N ALA A 581 0.33 -3.78 25.35
CA ALA A 581 1.51 -2.93 25.23
C ALA A 581 2.41 -3.10 26.46
N TYR A 582 1.84 -3.27 27.65
CA TYR A 582 2.55 -3.44 28.92
C TYR A 582 2.05 -4.66 29.70
N ASP A 583 2.68 -4.95 30.84
CA ASP A 583 2.19 -5.98 31.75
C ASP A 583 0.70 -5.74 32.10
N PRO A 584 -0.17 -6.75 31.98
CA PRO A 584 -1.59 -6.62 32.26
C PRO A 584 -1.93 -6.13 33.67
N THR A 585 -1.07 -6.38 34.66
CA THR A 585 -1.25 -5.93 36.05
C THR A 585 -1.38 -4.41 36.18
N LEU A 586 -0.91 -3.65 35.18
CA LEU A 586 -0.99 -2.19 35.10
C LEU A 586 -2.29 -1.67 34.47
N GLN A 587 -3.17 -2.55 33.96
CA GLN A 587 -4.46 -2.18 33.38
C GLN A 587 -5.41 -1.54 34.42
N THR A 588 -5.19 -1.84 35.69
CA THR A 588 -5.97 -1.31 36.83
C THR A 588 -5.46 0.07 37.30
N ASP A 589 -4.33 0.57 36.79
CA ASP A 589 -3.87 1.95 37.03
C ASP A 589 -4.66 2.94 36.14
N PRO A 590 -5.48 3.84 36.72
CA PRO A 590 -6.24 4.83 35.97
C PRO A 590 -5.37 5.75 35.09
N GLN A 591 -4.08 5.93 35.42
CA GLN A 591 -3.14 6.72 34.62
C GLN A 591 -2.66 5.99 33.36
N MET A 592 -2.82 4.66 33.28
CA MET A 592 -2.41 3.81 32.16
C MET A 592 -3.60 3.40 31.26
N PHE A 593 -4.83 3.82 31.60
CA PHE A 593 -6.06 3.49 30.87
C PHE A 593 -6.02 4.07 29.43
N GLY A 594 -6.15 3.20 28.43
CA GLY A 594 -6.06 3.55 27.00
C GLY A 594 -4.64 3.55 26.42
N VAL A 595 -3.61 3.29 27.23
CA VAL A 595 -2.20 3.18 26.79
C VAL A 595 -1.69 1.73 26.83
N ASN A 596 -2.38 0.83 27.54
CA ASN A 596 -1.99 -0.59 27.67
C ASN A 596 -2.36 -1.50 26.47
N GLU A 597 -2.99 -0.94 25.43
CA GLU A 597 -3.34 -1.68 24.21
C GLU A 597 -2.53 -1.16 23.03
N ALA A 598 -1.94 -2.08 22.26
CA ALA A 598 -1.29 -1.77 20.99
C ALA A 598 -1.84 -2.65 19.88
N THR A 599 -1.79 -2.15 18.64
CA THR A 599 -2.11 -2.95 17.45
C THR A 599 -0.84 -3.20 16.66
N VAL A 600 -0.47 -4.48 16.49
CA VAL A 600 0.72 -4.89 15.74
C VAL A 600 0.33 -5.47 14.39
N SER A 601 1.20 -5.27 13.40
CA SER A 601 1.04 -5.84 12.05
C SER A 601 1.86 -7.12 11.93
N VAL A 602 1.21 -8.20 11.53
CA VAL A 602 1.78 -9.54 11.32
C VAL A 602 1.62 -9.91 9.84
N PRO A 603 2.60 -10.55 9.18
CA PRO A 603 2.44 -11.02 7.81
C PRO A 603 1.17 -11.85 7.62
N TRP A 604 0.46 -11.65 6.51
CA TRP A 604 -0.73 -12.45 6.23
C TRP A 604 -0.33 -13.85 5.74
N GLU A 605 -0.73 -14.87 6.48
CA GLU A 605 -0.55 -16.27 6.11
C GLU A 605 -1.85 -16.81 5.50
N VAL A 606 -1.81 -17.21 4.22
CA VAL A 606 -3.01 -17.65 3.46
C VAL A 606 -3.61 -18.92 4.05
N ASP A 607 -2.75 -19.87 4.48
CA ASP A 607 -3.14 -21.18 5.01
C ASP A 607 -3.17 -21.21 6.56
N LEU A 608 -3.39 -20.07 7.22
CA LEU A 608 -3.46 -20.00 8.68
C LEU A 608 -4.71 -20.74 9.19
N THR A 609 -4.55 -21.74 10.04
CA THR A 609 -5.69 -22.45 10.68
C THR A 609 -5.88 -22.05 12.13
N GLU A 610 -7.00 -22.49 12.74
CA GLU A 610 -7.29 -22.27 14.18
C GLU A 610 -6.16 -22.76 15.08
N GLY A 611 -5.97 -22.09 16.23
CA GLY A 611 -4.83 -22.33 17.11
C GLY A 611 -3.58 -21.92 16.35
N PRO A 612 -3.41 -20.61 16.09
CA PRO A 612 -2.88 -20.04 14.86
C PRO A 612 -1.68 -20.83 14.36
N THR A 613 -1.94 -21.64 13.33
CA THR A 613 -0.97 -22.58 12.78
C THR A 613 -0.65 -22.16 11.36
N GLY A 614 0.54 -21.60 11.18
CA GLY A 614 1.00 -20.94 9.95
C GLY A 614 2.26 -21.58 9.35
N GLU A 615 3.08 -20.79 8.67
CA GLU A 615 4.37 -21.23 8.10
C GLU A 615 5.46 -21.38 9.17
N TYR A 616 5.43 -20.56 10.22
CA TYR A 616 6.47 -20.54 11.28
C TYR A 616 6.05 -21.20 12.58
N LEU A 617 4.81 -21.01 13.00
CA LEU A 617 4.34 -21.31 14.34
C LEU A 617 3.13 -22.24 14.30
N GLU A 618 2.97 -23.03 15.35
CA GLU A 618 1.80 -23.85 15.66
C GLU A 618 1.45 -23.60 17.12
N VAL A 619 0.33 -22.92 17.40
CA VAL A 619 -0.09 -22.64 18.78
C VAL A 619 -0.99 -23.76 19.29
N VAL A 620 -0.51 -24.47 20.30
CA VAL A 620 -1.19 -25.62 20.91
C VAL A 620 -1.47 -25.31 22.37
N ASP A 621 -2.73 -25.03 22.69
CA ASP A 621 -3.11 -24.56 24.02
C ASP A 621 -3.68 -25.69 24.90
N VAL A 622 -2.77 -26.54 25.37
CA VAL A 622 -3.06 -27.62 26.32
C VAL A 622 -2.46 -27.22 27.66
N ASP A 623 -3.26 -27.30 28.72
CA ASP A 623 -2.83 -27.14 30.11
C ASP A 623 -2.81 -28.51 30.80
N PRO A 624 -1.62 -29.13 30.92
CA PRO A 624 -1.47 -30.42 31.58
C PRO A 624 -1.80 -30.38 33.07
N ALA A 625 -1.56 -29.25 33.74
CA ALA A 625 -1.78 -29.11 35.18
C ALA A 625 -3.28 -29.07 35.51
N SER A 626 -4.08 -28.41 34.67
CA SER A 626 -5.55 -28.40 34.79
C SER A 626 -6.24 -29.53 34.02
N LYS A 627 -5.47 -30.36 33.29
CA LYS A 627 -5.97 -31.43 32.40
C LYS A 627 -7.03 -30.93 31.41
N CYS A 628 -6.85 -29.71 30.89
CA CYS A 628 -7.77 -29.11 29.93
C CYS A 628 -7.05 -28.73 28.63
N CYS A 629 -7.84 -28.59 27.58
CA CYS A 629 -7.42 -28.06 26.28
C CYS A 629 -8.32 -26.87 26.00
N TYR A 630 -7.73 -25.69 25.80
CA TYR A 630 -8.48 -24.48 25.52
C TYR A 630 -8.90 -24.44 24.06
N ALA A 631 -10.05 -23.82 23.78
CA ALA A 631 -10.54 -23.69 22.41
C ALA A 631 -9.50 -22.93 21.56
N PRO A 632 -9.11 -23.45 20.39
CA PRO A 632 -8.18 -22.75 19.52
C PRO A 632 -8.79 -21.43 19.03
N VAL A 633 -7.99 -20.38 18.92
CA VAL A 633 -8.44 -19.11 18.32
C VAL A 633 -8.39 -19.20 16.79
N ASP A 634 -9.50 -18.88 16.12
CA ASP A 634 -9.56 -18.75 14.66
C ASP A 634 -9.39 -17.28 14.26
N LEU A 635 -8.15 -16.88 13.97
CA LEU A 635 -7.87 -15.50 13.56
C LEU A 635 -8.51 -15.12 12.21
N ASN A 636 -8.95 -16.09 11.39
CA ASN A 636 -9.66 -15.86 10.13
C ASN A 636 -11.17 -15.70 10.31
N HIS A 637 -11.68 -15.88 11.53
CA HIS A 637 -13.09 -15.68 11.84
C HIS A 637 -13.53 -14.25 11.45
N PRO A 638 -14.62 -14.07 10.67
CA PRO A 638 -15.03 -12.76 10.15
C PRO A 638 -15.17 -11.66 11.23
N HIS A 639 -15.67 -12.03 12.42
CA HIS A 639 -15.78 -11.10 13.55
C HIS A 639 -14.43 -10.62 14.10
N LEU A 640 -13.41 -11.48 14.07
CA LEU A 640 -12.06 -11.11 14.51
C LEU A 640 -11.32 -10.31 13.43
N LEU A 641 -11.55 -10.62 12.15
CA LEU A 641 -11.03 -9.81 11.03
C LEU A 641 -11.53 -8.37 11.06
N GLY A 642 -12.81 -8.16 11.39
CA GLY A 642 -13.38 -6.81 11.52
C GLY A 642 -12.92 -6.02 12.75
N THR A 643 -12.32 -6.67 13.75
CA THR A 643 -11.94 -6.07 15.05
C THR A 643 -10.45 -6.12 15.36
N ASN A 644 -9.62 -6.51 14.39
CA ASN A 644 -8.17 -6.73 14.56
C ASN A 644 -7.86 -7.74 15.69
N GLY A 645 -8.60 -8.84 15.74
CA GLY A 645 -8.46 -9.88 16.76
C GLY A 645 -9.22 -9.60 18.06
N HIS A 646 -9.04 -10.45 19.07
CA HIS A 646 -9.59 -10.27 20.41
C HIS A 646 -9.03 -9.01 21.08
N ALA A 647 -9.85 -8.37 21.90
CA ALA A 647 -9.39 -7.31 22.79
C ALA A 647 -8.43 -7.89 23.86
N PRO A 648 -7.42 -7.13 24.32
CA PRO A 648 -6.54 -7.57 25.38
C PRO A 648 -7.30 -8.01 26.64
N SER A 649 -6.98 -9.21 27.13
CA SER A 649 -7.68 -9.82 28.26
C SER A 649 -6.83 -10.90 28.93
N GLU A 650 -6.69 -10.84 30.25
CA GLU A 650 -6.06 -11.89 31.09
C GLU A 650 -6.97 -13.10 31.34
N ALA A 651 -8.27 -12.94 31.09
CA ALA A 651 -9.28 -13.95 31.37
C ALA A 651 -9.63 -14.82 30.15
N ASN A 652 -9.16 -14.44 28.95
CA ASN A 652 -9.50 -15.11 27.70
C ASN A 652 -8.31 -15.90 27.15
N PRO A 653 -8.31 -17.25 27.25
CA PRO A 653 -7.25 -18.09 26.70
C PRO A 653 -7.04 -17.93 25.18
N GLN A 654 -8.09 -17.62 24.41
CA GLN A 654 -7.96 -17.35 22.97
C GLN A 654 -7.17 -16.07 22.70
N PHE A 655 -7.24 -15.07 23.60
CA PHE A 655 -6.36 -13.91 23.53
C PHE A 655 -4.91 -14.27 23.87
N HIS A 656 -4.65 -15.17 24.84
CA HIS A 656 -3.29 -15.62 25.16
C HIS A 656 -2.62 -16.27 23.94
N GLN A 657 -3.37 -17.11 23.20
CA GLN A 657 -2.93 -17.68 21.92
C GLN A 657 -2.63 -16.61 20.87
N GLN A 658 -3.52 -15.60 20.72
CA GLN A 658 -3.31 -14.48 19.80
C GLN A 658 -2.06 -13.68 20.16
N MET A 659 -1.86 -13.38 21.44
CA MET A 659 -0.73 -12.61 21.96
C MET A 659 0.59 -13.32 21.68
N ALA A 660 0.70 -14.60 22.05
CA ALA A 660 1.88 -15.41 21.80
C ALA A 660 2.22 -15.50 20.31
N TYR A 661 1.22 -15.73 19.45
CA TYR A 661 1.42 -15.77 18.00
C TYR A 661 1.85 -14.42 17.42
N ALA A 662 1.16 -13.33 17.77
CA ALA A 662 1.39 -12.01 17.20
C ALA A 662 2.80 -11.49 17.50
N VAL A 663 3.23 -11.63 18.76
CA VAL A 663 4.55 -11.16 19.19
C VAL A 663 5.66 -12.03 18.60
N ALA A 664 5.52 -13.36 18.63
CA ALA A 664 6.52 -14.26 18.06
C ALA A 664 6.69 -14.05 16.54
N MET A 665 5.60 -13.88 15.78
CA MET A 665 5.67 -13.56 14.35
C MET A 665 6.31 -12.20 14.06
N ARG A 666 6.09 -11.21 14.93
CA ARG A 666 6.76 -9.91 14.83
C ARG A 666 8.26 -10.06 15.03
N THR A 667 8.70 -10.82 16.04
CA THR A 667 10.11 -11.13 16.29
C THR A 667 10.77 -11.81 15.10
N ILE A 668 10.10 -12.83 14.53
CA ILE A 668 10.57 -13.50 13.30
C ILE A 668 10.75 -12.50 12.17
N THR A 669 9.73 -11.67 11.89
CA THR A 669 9.76 -10.68 10.80
C THR A 669 10.91 -9.68 10.96
N ARG A 670 11.24 -9.28 12.20
CA ARG A 670 12.40 -8.42 12.49
C ARG A 670 13.72 -9.08 12.10
N PHE A 671 13.90 -10.36 12.44
CA PHE A 671 15.09 -11.10 12.03
C PHE A 671 15.22 -11.21 10.51
N GLU A 672 14.12 -11.51 9.82
CA GLU A 672 14.14 -11.63 8.36
C GLU A 672 14.52 -10.32 7.69
N ARG A 673 13.91 -9.21 8.14
CA ARG A 673 14.22 -7.87 7.62
C ARG A 673 15.68 -7.49 7.85
N ALA A 674 16.22 -7.71 9.05
CA ALA A 674 17.60 -7.35 9.39
C ALA A 674 18.65 -8.23 8.67
N LEU A 675 18.35 -9.53 8.48
CA LEU A 675 19.25 -10.48 7.83
C LEU A 675 19.10 -10.52 6.30
N GLY A 676 17.97 -10.04 5.76
CA GLY A 676 17.69 -10.00 4.32
C GLY A 676 17.35 -11.36 3.72
N ARG A 677 16.80 -12.28 4.52
CA ARG A 677 16.46 -13.66 4.13
C ARG A 677 15.44 -14.30 5.08
N ARG A 678 14.76 -15.35 4.63
CA ARG A 678 13.85 -16.14 5.49
C ARG A 678 14.61 -16.85 6.62
N ALA A 679 14.09 -16.81 7.83
CA ALA A 679 14.67 -17.47 9.00
C ALA A 679 14.37 -18.98 9.00
N LEU A 680 15.34 -19.80 9.39
CA LEU A 680 15.19 -21.24 9.52
C LEU A 680 15.30 -21.64 10.99
N TRP A 681 14.47 -22.59 11.41
CA TRP A 681 14.59 -23.22 12.72
C TRP A 681 15.76 -24.20 12.74
N ALA A 682 16.28 -24.48 13.94
CA ALA A 682 17.29 -25.52 14.11
C ALA A 682 16.76 -26.87 13.59
N PRO A 683 17.55 -27.62 12.79
CA PRO A 683 17.08 -28.88 12.25
C PRO A 683 17.00 -29.93 13.35
N ARG A 684 15.99 -30.81 13.23
CA ARG A 684 15.86 -31.96 14.12
C ARG A 684 16.95 -32.98 13.79
N MET A 685 17.84 -33.20 14.74
CA MET A 685 18.96 -34.14 14.62
C MET A 685 18.50 -35.56 14.98
N ILE A 686 18.46 -36.47 14.01
CA ILE A 686 18.18 -37.90 14.22
C ILE A 686 19.49 -38.61 14.53
N ARG A 687 19.51 -39.37 15.62
CA ARG A 687 20.71 -40.09 16.08
C ARG A 687 20.53 -41.60 15.97
N GLY A 688 21.59 -42.28 15.55
CA GLY A 688 21.66 -43.74 15.49
C GLY A 688 21.89 -44.36 16.87
N PRO A 689 21.89 -45.69 16.97
CA PRO A 689 22.16 -46.43 18.21
C PRO A 689 23.54 -46.14 18.83
N ASP A 690 24.49 -45.68 18.01
CA ASP A 690 25.84 -45.27 18.39
C ASP A 690 25.95 -43.80 18.86
N GLY A 691 24.82 -43.08 18.90
CA GLY A 691 24.74 -41.68 19.31
C GLY A 691 25.17 -40.66 18.24
N ASN A 692 25.62 -41.13 17.07
CA ASN A 692 26.01 -40.28 15.95
C ASN A 692 24.79 -39.73 15.20
N VAL A 693 24.91 -38.53 14.65
CA VAL A 693 23.85 -37.92 13.85
C VAL A 693 23.81 -38.60 12.49
N VAL A 694 22.72 -39.32 12.22
CA VAL A 694 22.49 -40.04 10.96
C VAL A 694 21.67 -39.24 9.97
N ASP A 695 20.81 -38.32 10.44
CA ASP A 695 19.98 -37.49 9.57
C ASP A 695 19.65 -36.14 10.24
N ARG A 696 19.41 -35.12 9.41
CA ARG A 696 19.03 -33.75 9.82
C ARG A 696 17.73 -33.37 9.11
N LYS A 697 16.64 -33.29 9.86
CA LYS A 697 15.32 -33.02 9.32
C LYS A 697 14.92 -31.56 9.49
N PHE A 698 14.36 -30.99 8.42
CA PHE A 698 13.75 -29.66 8.44
C PHE A 698 12.62 -29.60 9.47
N VAL A 699 12.56 -28.50 10.22
CA VAL A 699 11.49 -28.19 11.16
C VAL A 699 10.63 -27.10 10.54
N GLN A 700 9.39 -27.45 10.18
CA GLN A 700 8.44 -26.51 9.58
C GLN A 700 8.00 -25.46 10.61
N ARG A 701 7.47 -25.92 11.75
CA ARG A 701 6.85 -25.05 12.75
C ARG A 701 7.52 -25.19 14.11
N LEU A 702 7.70 -24.07 14.80
CA LEU A 702 7.99 -24.01 16.21
C LEU A 702 6.66 -24.09 16.97
N ARG A 703 6.55 -24.99 17.94
CA ARG A 703 5.32 -25.11 18.73
C ARG A 703 5.28 -24.06 19.82
N VAL A 704 4.11 -23.53 20.11
CA VAL A 704 3.92 -22.53 21.15
C VAL A 704 2.84 -23.02 22.09
N TYR A 705 3.17 -23.14 23.37
CA TYR A 705 2.25 -23.60 24.41
C TYR A 705 2.01 -22.48 25.44
N PRO A 706 0.90 -21.72 25.32
CA PRO A 706 0.60 -20.60 26.21
C PRO A 706 0.43 -20.97 27.69
N HIS A 707 0.00 -22.21 27.99
CA HIS A 707 -0.25 -22.73 29.33
C HIS A 707 0.46 -24.06 29.60
N ALA A 708 1.73 -24.18 29.21
CA ALA A 708 2.45 -25.45 29.24
C ALA A 708 2.75 -25.98 30.65
N LEU A 709 2.99 -25.10 31.61
CA LEU A 709 3.41 -25.48 32.96
C LEU A 709 2.85 -24.55 34.04
N ARG A 710 2.63 -25.07 35.25
CA ARG A 710 2.22 -24.28 36.41
C ARG A 710 3.44 -23.94 37.27
N GLU A 711 4.38 -23.21 36.69
CA GLU A 711 5.57 -22.68 37.38
C GLU A 711 5.79 -21.23 36.95
N ASN A 712 6.48 -20.46 37.78
CA ASN A 712 6.95 -19.12 37.42
C ASN A 712 8.19 -19.22 36.50
N ASN A 713 7.96 -19.69 35.27
CA ASN A 713 9.01 -19.94 34.29
C ASN A 713 8.44 -19.90 32.86
N ALA A 714 9.26 -19.50 31.90
CA ALA A 714 9.03 -19.64 30.47
C ALA A 714 10.37 -19.97 29.82
N TYR A 715 10.37 -20.86 28.83
CA TYR A 715 11.62 -21.23 28.14
C TYR A 715 11.39 -21.82 26.74
N TYR A 716 12.39 -21.66 25.88
CA TYR A 716 12.55 -22.41 24.64
C TYR A 716 13.18 -23.79 24.88
N SER A 717 12.51 -24.85 24.44
CA SER A 717 13.04 -26.22 24.42
C SER A 717 13.54 -26.59 23.01
N SER A 718 14.85 -26.70 22.84
CA SER A 718 15.48 -27.10 21.57
C SER A 718 15.26 -28.58 21.23
N SER A 719 15.05 -29.44 22.23
CA SER A 719 14.75 -30.85 22.03
C SER A 719 13.35 -31.05 21.42
N ARG A 720 12.38 -30.28 21.91
CA ARG A 720 10.97 -30.32 21.48
C ARG A 720 10.66 -29.37 20.33
N MET A 721 11.55 -28.41 20.06
CA MET A 721 11.30 -27.27 19.17
C MET A 721 10.02 -26.56 19.57
N ALA A 722 9.96 -26.13 20.83
CA ALA A 722 8.76 -25.54 21.42
C ALA A 722 9.07 -24.38 22.38
N LEU A 723 8.21 -23.37 22.39
CA LEU A 723 8.12 -22.36 23.44
C LEU A 723 7.12 -22.84 24.50
N LEU A 724 7.54 -22.87 25.75
CA LEU A 724 6.76 -23.34 26.88
C LEU A 724 6.56 -22.18 27.84
N PHE A 725 5.34 -21.65 27.93
CA PHE A 725 5.00 -20.57 28.84
C PHE A 725 4.31 -21.11 30.09
N GLY A 726 4.77 -20.65 31.25
CA GLY A 726 4.17 -20.98 32.53
C GLY A 726 3.15 -19.97 33.02
N TYR A 727 2.44 -20.37 34.08
CA TYR A 727 1.55 -19.52 34.84
C TYR A 727 1.58 -19.87 36.32
N PHE A 728 1.35 -18.89 37.19
CA PHE A 728 1.48 -19.03 38.64
C PHE A 728 0.57 -18.04 39.38
N ALA A 729 0.36 -18.26 40.67
CA ALA A 729 -0.40 -17.33 41.51
C ALA A 729 0.52 -16.21 42.02
N ALA A 730 0.06 -14.95 41.96
CA ALA A 730 0.78 -13.84 42.55
C ALA A 730 0.96 -14.03 44.08
N GLU A 731 2.17 -13.78 44.60
CA GLU A 731 2.50 -13.94 46.02
C GLU A 731 1.84 -12.85 46.91
N GLU A 732 1.44 -13.20 48.15
CA GLU A 732 0.79 -12.30 49.11
C GLU A 732 1.65 -11.08 49.51
N GLY A 733 2.96 -11.10 49.23
CA GLY A 733 3.92 -10.01 49.54
C GLY A 733 4.25 -9.08 48.38
N ASP A 734 3.94 -9.46 47.13
CA ASP A 734 4.22 -8.69 45.90
C ASP A 734 2.91 -8.18 45.26
N VAL A 735 1.93 -7.90 46.13
CA VAL A 735 0.61 -7.39 45.77
C VAL A 735 0.77 -5.94 45.33
N GLY A 736 1.05 -5.74 44.05
CA GLY A 736 0.77 -4.48 43.38
C GLY A 736 -0.74 -4.23 43.31
N THR A 737 -1.23 -3.75 42.17
CA THR A 737 -2.65 -3.49 41.89
C THR A 737 -3.48 -4.75 41.59
N SER A 738 -2.93 -5.95 41.81
CA SER A 738 -3.54 -7.24 41.47
C SER A 738 -4.24 -7.90 42.68
N LEU A 739 -5.27 -8.71 42.42
CA LEU A 739 -5.99 -9.45 43.47
C LEU A 739 -5.06 -10.53 44.08
N PRO A 740 -4.90 -10.63 45.41
CA PRO A 740 -4.14 -11.72 46.03
C PRO A 740 -4.60 -13.10 45.52
N GLY A 741 -3.66 -13.91 45.03
CA GLY A 741 -3.93 -15.21 44.44
C GLY A 741 -4.40 -15.21 42.97
N SER A 742 -4.41 -14.05 42.29
CA SER A 742 -4.68 -13.98 40.84
C SER A 742 -3.64 -14.77 40.05
N GLN A 743 -4.06 -15.40 38.96
CA GLN A 743 -3.15 -16.09 38.04
C GLN A 743 -2.43 -15.07 37.16
N VAL A 744 -1.12 -15.21 37.06
CA VAL A 744 -0.24 -14.47 36.16
C VAL A 744 0.19 -15.41 35.05
N PHE A 745 0.09 -14.96 33.80
CA PHE A 745 0.42 -15.76 32.63
C PHE A 745 1.63 -15.20 31.89
N CYS A 746 2.70 -15.98 31.73
CA CYS A 746 3.87 -15.54 30.97
C CYS A 746 3.54 -15.34 29.47
N SER A 747 2.52 -16.03 28.96
CA SER A 747 2.07 -15.99 27.56
C SER A 747 1.31 -14.72 27.16
N VAL A 748 1.05 -13.80 28.09
CA VAL A 748 0.52 -12.46 27.78
C VAL A 748 1.56 -11.34 27.90
N SER A 749 2.79 -11.67 28.30
CA SER A 749 3.90 -10.70 28.33
C SER A 749 4.56 -10.60 26.96
N HIS A 750 4.50 -9.40 26.36
CA HIS A 750 5.17 -9.11 25.09
C HIS A 750 6.66 -9.49 25.14
N ASP A 751 7.32 -9.16 26.24
CA ASP A 751 8.76 -9.23 26.32
C ASP A 751 9.24 -10.66 26.55
N ILE A 752 8.55 -11.44 27.40
CA ILE A 752 8.85 -12.87 27.60
C ILE A 752 8.67 -13.63 26.27
N ILE A 753 7.59 -13.36 25.52
CA ILE A 753 7.38 -14.03 24.22
C ILE A 753 8.51 -13.69 23.24
N ALA A 754 8.91 -12.41 23.16
CA ALA A 754 9.98 -11.97 22.27
C ALA A 754 11.35 -12.53 22.68
N HIS A 755 11.62 -12.60 23.98
CA HIS A 755 12.82 -13.20 24.56
C HIS A 755 12.93 -14.69 24.17
N GLU A 756 11.90 -15.49 24.45
CA GLU A 756 11.94 -16.93 24.17
C GLU A 756 11.96 -17.25 22.66
N THR A 757 11.25 -16.46 21.86
CA THR A 757 11.31 -16.59 20.39
C THR A 757 12.72 -16.30 19.87
N THR A 758 13.46 -15.39 20.52
CA THR A 758 14.84 -15.05 20.15
C THR A 758 15.79 -16.23 20.37
N HIS A 759 15.64 -16.98 21.46
CA HIS A 759 16.42 -18.20 21.68
C HIS A 759 16.24 -19.23 20.54
N ALA A 760 14.99 -19.43 20.10
CA ALA A 760 14.69 -20.32 18.98
C ALA A 760 15.31 -19.85 17.64
N LEU A 761 15.32 -18.53 17.39
CA LEU A 761 15.93 -17.95 16.20
C LEU A 761 17.46 -18.01 16.23
N LEU A 762 18.07 -17.76 17.40
CA LEU A 762 19.51 -17.91 17.60
C LEU A 762 19.96 -19.35 17.42
N ASP A 763 19.22 -20.34 17.94
CA ASP A 763 19.54 -21.75 17.73
C ASP A 763 19.52 -22.14 16.24
N GLY A 764 18.52 -21.62 15.50
CA GLY A 764 18.46 -21.80 14.04
C GLY A 764 19.64 -21.18 13.29
N LEU A 765 20.10 -20.00 13.71
CA LEU A 765 21.15 -19.25 13.04
C LEU A 765 22.57 -19.72 13.41
N HIS A 766 22.83 -19.97 14.69
CA HIS A 766 24.11 -20.37 15.25
C HIS A 766 23.93 -21.54 16.24
N PRO A 767 23.75 -22.77 15.74
CA PRO A 767 23.43 -23.94 16.58
C PRO A 767 24.48 -24.28 17.66
N ARG A 768 25.70 -23.74 17.53
CA ARG A 768 26.79 -23.97 18.49
C ARG A 768 26.78 -22.98 19.65
N TYR A 769 25.90 -21.97 19.63
CA TYR A 769 25.88 -20.99 20.73
C TYR A 769 25.26 -21.54 22.02
N GLN A 770 24.46 -22.61 21.92
CA GLN A 770 23.99 -23.39 23.08
C GLN A 770 25.13 -24.04 23.88
N GLU A 771 26.32 -24.19 23.28
CA GLU A 771 27.46 -24.77 23.97
C GLU A 771 28.17 -23.69 24.81
N ALA A 772 28.16 -23.85 26.14
CA ALA A 772 28.88 -23.02 27.09
C ALA A 772 30.41 -23.20 26.96
N THR A 773 30.97 -22.64 25.88
CA THR A 773 32.39 -22.70 25.54
C THR A 773 33.20 -21.69 26.36
N ASN A 774 32.62 -20.55 26.72
CA ASN A 774 33.20 -19.56 27.62
C ASN A 774 32.08 -18.85 28.42
N PRO A 775 32.41 -18.04 29.45
CA PRO A 775 31.40 -17.36 30.29
C PRO A 775 30.47 -16.40 29.54
N ASP A 776 30.93 -15.79 28.45
CA ASP A 776 30.16 -14.84 27.66
C ASP A 776 29.10 -15.54 26.80
N MET A 777 29.18 -16.84 26.54
CA MET A 777 28.25 -17.52 25.63
C MET A 777 26.82 -17.54 26.16
N LEU A 778 26.64 -18.02 27.38
CA LEU A 778 25.32 -18.04 28.03
C LEU A 778 24.85 -16.61 28.32
N ALA A 779 25.76 -15.75 28.77
CA ALA A 779 25.44 -14.34 29.02
C ALA A 779 25.03 -13.59 27.75
N PHE A 780 25.63 -13.92 26.60
CA PHE A 780 25.26 -13.35 25.29
C PHE A 780 23.88 -13.82 24.86
N HIS A 781 23.56 -15.10 25.07
CA HIS A 781 22.24 -15.66 24.77
C HIS A 781 21.13 -14.88 25.48
N GLU A 782 21.25 -14.72 26.80
CA GLU A 782 20.28 -13.97 27.62
C GLU A 782 20.25 -12.50 27.24
N ALA A 783 21.42 -11.84 27.20
CA ALA A 783 21.50 -10.42 26.88
C ALA A 783 20.95 -10.09 25.49
N PHE A 784 21.17 -10.97 24.51
CA PHE A 784 20.69 -10.74 23.16
C PHE A 784 19.17 -10.91 23.08
N ALA A 785 18.61 -11.89 23.79
CA ALA A 785 17.15 -12.05 23.92
C ALA A 785 16.51 -10.83 24.61
N ASP A 786 17.14 -10.31 25.66
CA ASP A 786 16.73 -9.07 26.34
C ASP A 786 16.80 -7.85 25.42
N ILE A 787 17.88 -7.69 24.65
CA ILE A 787 18.02 -6.62 23.65
C ILE A 787 16.86 -6.70 22.64
N VAL A 788 16.55 -7.89 22.12
CA VAL A 788 15.46 -8.04 21.16
C VAL A 788 14.12 -7.70 21.79
N ALA A 789 13.81 -8.24 22.97
CA ALA A 789 12.56 -7.98 23.67
C ALA A 789 12.37 -6.48 23.95
N LEU A 790 13.39 -5.86 24.55
CA LEU A 790 13.42 -4.45 24.89
C LEU A 790 13.22 -3.54 23.66
N PHE A 791 14.06 -3.69 22.64
CA PHE A 791 14.00 -2.77 21.51
C PHE A 791 12.80 -3.05 20.61
N GLN A 792 12.30 -4.30 20.56
CA GLN A 792 11.04 -4.59 19.87
C GLN A 792 9.87 -3.85 20.54
N HIS A 793 9.82 -3.85 21.87
CA HIS A 793 8.85 -3.10 22.64
C HIS A 793 8.93 -1.59 22.34
N PHE A 794 10.14 -1.04 22.27
CA PHE A 794 10.36 0.38 21.96
C PHE A 794 9.94 0.75 20.53
N THR A 795 9.79 -0.23 19.63
CA THR A 795 9.21 0.02 18.31
C THR A 795 7.68 0.25 18.34
N ILE A 796 7.04 0.28 19.52
CA ILE A 796 5.63 0.65 19.73
C ILE A 796 5.58 2.11 20.24
N PRO A 797 5.30 3.10 19.37
CA PRO A 797 5.28 4.51 19.78
C PRO A 797 4.27 4.83 20.88
N GLU A 798 3.14 4.12 20.90
CA GLU A 798 2.07 4.27 21.89
C GLU A 798 2.56 3.95 23.30
N ALA A 799 3.42 2.93 23.42
CA ALA A 799 4.07 2.61 24.68
C ALA A 799 4.98 3.77 25.11
N LEU A 800 5.91 4.21 24.26
CA LEU A 800 6.90 5.23 24.62
C LEU A 800 6.31 6.61 24.96
N LEU A 801 5.13 6.94 24.44
CA LEU A 801 4.52 8.26 24.58
C LEU A 801 4.34 8.70 26.05
N GLN A 802 3.79 7.84 26.89
CA GLN A 802 3.54 8.18 28.29
C GLN A 802 4.84 8.38 29.06
N GLN A 803 5.83 7.54 28.78
CA GLN A 803 7.12 7.64 29.43
C GLN A 803 7.90 8.88 29.00
N ILE A 804 7.81 9.26 27.73
CA ILE A 804 8.42 10.51 27.23
C ILE A 804 7.74 11.74 27.83
N LYS A 805 6.42 11.71 28.06
CA LYS A 805 5.72 12.79 28.77
C LYS A 805 6.23 12.93 30.21
N ARG A 806 6.31 11.81 30.95
CA ARG A 806 6.78 11.76 32.35
C ARG A 806 8.24 12.21 32.49
N THR A 807 9.12 11.66 31.66
CA THR A 807 10.56 11.99 31.66
C THR A 807 10.90 13.30 30.98
N ARG A 808 9.91 14.00 30.42
CA ARG A 808 10.09 15.24 29.62
C ARG A 808 11.08 15.04 28.48
N GLY A 809 11.10 13.85 27.89
CA GLY A 809 12.00 13.49 26.80
C GLY A 809 13.45 13.18 27.21
N ASP A 810 13.81 13.29 28.49
CA ASP A 810 15.13 12.86 28.99
C ASP A 810 15.08 11.42 29.51
N LEU A 811 15.45 10.49 28.64
CA LEU A 811 15.41 9.06 28.94
C LEU A 811 16.40 8.63 30.05
N SER A 812 17.31 9.52 30.46
CA SER A 812 18.28 9.27 31.53
C SER A 812 17.75 9.58 32.94
N GLN A 813 16.67 10.37 33.06
CA GLN A 813 15.99 10.65 34.32
C GLN A 813 15.03 9.51 34.65
N GLU A 814 15.15 8.95 35.87
CA GLU A 814 14.35 7.83 36.35
C GLU A 814 14.20 6.74 35.29
N SER A 815 15.35 6.20 34.84
CA SER A 815 15.53 5.70 33.46
C SER A 815 14.31 4.97 32.94
N LEU A 816 13.91 5.31 31.71
CA LEU A 816 12.90 4.58 30.97
C LEU A 816 13.09 3.06 31.13
N LEU A 817 14.34 2.58 31.15
CA LEU A 817 14.64 1.18 31.40
C LEU A 817 14.41 0.70 32.83
N GLY A 818 14.66 1.51 33.85
CA GLY A 818 14.44 1.18 35.26
C GLY A 818 12.96 1.10 35.62
N GLN A 819 12.11 1.94 35.02
CA GLN A 819 10.66 1.85 35.14
C GLN A 819 10.06 0.79 34.22
N LEU A 820 10.54 0.65 32.97
CA LEU A 820 10.13 -0.47 32.14
C LEU A 820 10.63 -1.80 32.71
N ALA A 821 11.77 -1.87 33.42
CA ALA A 821 12.27 -3.08 34.09
C ALA A 821 11.37 -3.53 35.25
N VAL A 822 10.66 -2.59 35.87
CA VAL A 822 9.56 -2.89 36.78
C VAL A 822 8.40 -3.55 35.99
N GLN A 823 8.18 -3.17 34.72
CA GLN A 823 7.17 -3.74 33.83
C GLN A 823 7.64 -5.00 33.05
N PHE A 824 8.96 -5.25 32.94
CA PHE A 824 9.59 -6.41 32.26
C PHE A 824 9.47 -7.71 33.06
N GLY A 825 8.78 -7.72 34.21
CA GLY A 825 8.60 -8.94 35.00
C GLY A 825 8.28 -8.74 36.47
N GLN A 826 7.55 -7.69 36.86
CA GLN A 826 7.13 -7.46 38.25
C GLN A 826 6.43 -8.68 38.86
N ALA A 827 5.64 -9.39 38.05
CA ALA A 827 4.95 -10.58 38.52
C ALA A 827 5.83 -11.85 38.47
N SER A 828 6.77 -11.96 37.52
CA SER A 828 7.57 -13.19 37.33
C SER A 828 8.92 -13.20 38.04
N GLY A 829 9.47 -12.08 38.51
CA GLY A 829 10.79 -12.04 39.19
C GLY A 829 12.00 -12.43 38.31
N MET A 830 11.78 -12.84 37.05
CA MET A 830 12.79 -13.43 36.16
C MET A 830 13.86 -12.42 35.64
N HIS A 831 13.69 -11.10 35.82
CA HIS A 831 14.50 -10.07 35.14
C HIS A 831 15.10 -8.99 36.09
N GLY A 832 15.14 -9.24 37.40
CA GLY A 832 15.75 -8.34 38.41
C GLY A 832 17.21 -7.89 38.17
N PRO A 833 18.10 -8.69 37.52
CA PRO A 833 19.47 -8.32 37.20
C PRO A 833 19.60 -7.08 36.30
N LEU A 834 18.72 -6.94 35.29
CA LEU A 834 18.75 -5.82 34.34
C LEU A 834 18.46 -4.47 35.02
N ARG A 835 17.46 -4.44 35.92
CA ARG A 835 17.12 -3.27 36.73
C ARG A 835 18.32 -2.80 37.55
N SER A 836 18.94 -3.75 38.26
CA SER A 836 20.05 -3.51 39.18
C SER A 836 21.34 -3.04 38.51
N ALA A 837 21.49 -3.33 37.20
CA ALA A 837 22.64 -2.95 36.39
C ALA A 837 22.56 -1.50 35.86
N ILE A 838 21.39 -0.87 35.90
CA ILE A 838 21.16 0.47 35.31
C ILE A 838 20.77 1.48 36.38
N GLY A 839 20.11 1.04 37.46
CA GLY A 839 19.82 1.89 38.60
C GLY A 839 19.47 1.11 39.85
N ARG A 840 19.63 1.75 41.01
CA ARG A 840 19.25 1.19 42.31
C ARG A 840 18.42 2.21 43.06
N THR A 841 17.38 1.75 43.72
CA THR A 841 16.65 2.54 44.71
C THR A 841 17.50 2.57 45.98
N ASP A 842 17.82 3.76 46.49
CA ASP A 842 18.54 3.91 47.76
C ASP A 842 17.63 3.59 48.96
N GLU A 843 18.20 3.53 50.16
CA GLU A 843 17.47 3.21 51.41
C GLU A 843 16.32 4.21 51.72
N LYS A 844 16.26 5.35 51.03
CA LYS A 844 15.22 6.37 51.18
C LYS A 844 14.09 6.22 50.15
N GLY A 845 14.16 5.23 49.27
CA GLY A 845 13.17 5.03 48.21
C GLY A 845 13.46 5.83 46.93
N GLU A 846 14.58 6.54 46.84
CA GLU A 846 14.93 7.37 45.68
C GLU A 846 15.75 6.56 44.67
N TRP A 847 15.31 6.53 43.40
CA TRP A 847 16.03 5.83 42.34
C TRP A 847 17.28 6.61 41.90
N ARG A 848 18.42 5.92 41.78
CA ARG A 848 19.67 6.48 41.27
C ARG A 848 20.26 5.61 40.18
N ALA A 849 20.60 6.24 39.05
CA ALA A 849 21.33 5.58 37.97
C ALA A 849 22.70 5.08 38.46
N VAL A 850 23.04 3.83 38.11
CA VAL A 850 24.37 3.28 38.36
C VAL A 850 25.33 3.90 37.34
N LYS A 851 26.40 4.56 37.81
CA LYS A 851 27.43 5.10 36.91
C LYS A 851 28.22 3.94 36.30
N PRO A 852 28.38 3.88 34.97
CA PRO A 852 29.15 2.81 34.32
C PRO A 852 30.61 2.87 34.78
N SER A 853 31.20 1.69 35.00
CA SER A 853 32.59 1.53 35.36
C SER A 853 33.30 0.64 34.35
N ARG A 854 34.56 0.98 34.07
CA ARG A 854 35.41 0.18 33.17
C ARG A 854 35.75 -1.21 33.71
N ASN A 855 35.35 -1.53 34.93
CA ASN A 855 35.50 -2.85 35.54
C ASN A 855 34.21 -3.68 35.54
N ASP A 856 33.07 -3.14 35.07
CA ASP A 856 31.77 -3.81 35.14
C ASP A 856 31.80 -5.19 34.48
N TYR A 857 32.34 -5.27 33.26
CA TYR A 857 32.45 -6.52 32.52
C TYR A 857 33.26 -7.59 33.27
N GLU A 858 34.47 -7.26 33.75
CA GLU A 858 35.32 -8.22 34.46
C GLU A 858 34.76 -8.58 35.85
N THR A 859 34.09 -7.64 36.52
CA THR A 859 33.48 -7.85 37.83
C THR A 859 32.29 -8.80 37.73
N GLN A 860 31.37 -8.58 36.77
CA GLN A 860 30.24 -9.49 36.58
C GLN A 860 30.67 -10.83 35.99
N LYS A 861 31.72 -10.86 35.16
CA LYS A 861 32.28 -12.12 34.65
C LYS A 861 32.84 -13.00 35.78
N ALA A 862 33.39 -12.38 36.83
CA ALA A 862 33.91 -13.08 37.99
C ALA A 862 32.81 -13.75 38.84
N THR A 863 31.59 -13.16 38.90
CA THR A 863 30.45 -13.75 39.64
C THR A 863 30.04 -15.09 39.03
N GLY A 864 30.17 -15.22 37.71
CA GLY A 864 29.82 -16.44 37.00
C GLY A 864 28.35 -16.58 36.65
N ASP A 865 27.53 -15.61 37.04
CA ASP A 865 26.12 -15.55 36.72
C ASP A 865 25.92 -15.00 35.30
N PRO A 866 25.37 -15.80 34.36
CA PRO A 866 25.11 -15.36 33.00
C PRO A 866 24.17 -14.15 32.90
N HIS A 867 23.21 -14.02 33.81
CA HIS A 867 22.23 -12.94 33.82
C HIS A 867 22.86 -11.61 34.22
N LEU A 868 23.67 -11.62 35.29
CA LEU A 868 24.41 -10.44 35.72
C LEU A 868 25.45 -10.01 34.69
N LEU A 869 26.19 -10.95 34.09
CA LEU A 869 27.13 -10.63 33.01
C LEU A 869 26.38 -10.10 31.77
N GLY A 870 25.27 -10.72 31.40
CA GLY A 870 24.44 -10.32 30.28
C GLY A 870 23.89 -8.90 30.42
N SER A 871 23.49 -8.51 31.63
CA SER A 871 23.00 -7.16 31.93
C SER A 871 24.01 -6.05 31.56
N VAL A 872 25.32 -6.34 31.60
CA VAL A 872 26.38 -5.41 31.19
C VAL A 872 26.30 -5.12 29.69
N LEU A 873 26.04 -6.15 28.87
CA LEU A 873 25.89 -6.00 27.43
C LEU A 873 24.61 -5.22 27.07
N VAL A 874 23.47 -5.57 27.70
CA VAL A 874 22.20 -4.85 27.49
C VAL A 874 22.36 -3.37 27.86
N SER A 875 22.98 -3.09 29.01
CA SER A 875 23.28 -1.73 29.48
C SER A 875 24.18 -0.97 28.50
N ALA A 876 25.16 -1.63 27.88
CA ALA A 876 26.02 -1.03 26.85
C ALA A 876 25.23 -0.63 25.59
N VAL A 877 24.39 -1.54 25.07
CA VAL A 877 23.56 -1.26 23.88
C VAL A 877 22.54 -0.17 24.19
N PHE A 878 21.95 -0.17 25.38
CA PHE A 878 21.01 0.86 25.79
C PHE A 878 21.65 2.25 25.91
N ALA A 879 22.86 2.35 26.48
CA ALA A 879 23.58 3.62 26.53
C ALA A 879 23.95 4.16 25.13
N ALA A 880 24.23 3.26 24.17
CA ALA A 880 24.40 3.66 22.77
C ALA A 880 23.09 4.22 22.19
N PHE A 881 21.96 3.55 22.43
CA PHE A 881 20.62 4.04 22.05
C PHE A 881 20.33 5.43 22.64
N GLU A 882 20.54 5.64 23.94
CA GLU A 882 20.30 6.94 24.59
C GLU A 882 21.14 8.06 23.96
N THR A 883 22.42 7.77 23.69
CA THR A 883 23.34 8.72 23.07
C THR A 883 22.86 9.12 21.68
N ILE A 884 22.44 8.15 20.86
CA ILE A 884 21.92 8.37 19.51
C ILE A 884 20.59 9.14 19.56
N TYR A 885 19.67 8.74 20.43
CA TYR A 885 18.39 9.42 20.61
C TYR A 885 18.58 10.87 21.02
N ARG A 886 19.47 11.16 21.98
CA ARG A 886 19.77 12.54 22.40
C ARG A 886 20.34 13.37 21.25
N GLY A 887 21.23 12.80 20.45
CA GLY A 887 21.77 13.47 19.27
C GLY A 887 20.69 13.80 18.23
N ARG A 888 19.79 12.84 17.97
CA ARG A 888 18.73 12.96 16.97
C ARG A 888 17.51 13.78 17.39
N SER A 889 17.24 13.89 18.68
CA SER A 889 16.14 14.70 19.23
C SER A 889 16.55 16.12 19.59
N ALA A 890 17.85 16.45 19.51
CA ALA A 890 18.38 17.75 19.91
C ALA A 890 17.79 18.91 19.09
N ASP A 891 17.47 18.70 17.81
CA ASP A 891 16.81 19.69 16.96
C ASP A 891 15.36 19.91 17.39
N LEU A 892 14.60 18.85 17.70
CA LEU A 892 13.23 18.91 18.22
C LEU A 892 13.18 19.68 19.55
N VAL A 893 14.13 19.41 20.45
CA VAL A 893 14.24 20.13 21.72
C VAL A 893 14.62 21.59 21.48
N LYS A 894 15.55 21.91 20.58
CA LYS A 894 15.90 23.30 20.22
C LYS A 894 14.70 24.04 19.62
N LEU A 895 13.95 23.40 18.73
CA LEU A 895 12.74 23.97 18.14
C LEU A 895 11.69 24.29 19.22
N ALA A 896 11.45 23.37 20.15
CA ALA A 896 10.49 23.56 21.23
C ALA A 896 10.92 24.60 22.28
N THR A 897 12.22 24.95 22.33
CA THR A 897 12.81 25.80 23.37
C THR A 897 13.34 27.12 22.81
N ASN A 898 13.00 27.48 21.57
CA ASN A 898 13.52 28.67 20.87
C ASN A 898 15.06 28.73 20.87
N GLY A 899 15.71 27.58 20.72
CA GLY A 899 17.15 27.44 20.57
C GLY A 899 17.96 27.29 21.85
N THR A 900 17.34 27.37 23.04
CA THR A 900 18.08 27.23 24.32
C THR A 900 18.53 25.79 24.58
N GLY A 901 17.80 24.81 24.03
CA GLY A 901 18.06 23.38 24.26
C GLY A 901 17.64 22.89 25.66
N VAL A 902 17.00 23.74 26.46
CA VAL A 902 16.55 23.43 27.83
C VAL A 902 15.04 23.52 27.88
N LEU A 903 14.39 22.39 28.15
CA LEU A 903 12.93 22.34 28.26
C LEU A 903 12.44 23.13 29.48
N PRO A 904 11.35 23.91 29.36
CA PRO A 904 10.79 24.66 30.48
C PRO A 904 10.31 23.72 31.60
N LEU A 905 10.22 24.25 32.82
CA LEU A 905 9.62 23.54 33.95
C LEU A 905 8.12 23.33 33.69
N GLY A 906 7.64 22.09 33.83
CA GLY A 906 6.26 21.68 33.52
C GLY A 906 6.20 20.50 32.53
N GLU A 907 4.99 20.09 32.15
CA GLU A 907 4.79 19.06 31.11
C GLU A 907 5.19 19.60 29.73
N ILE A 908 5.82 18.74 28.93
CA ILE A 908 6.08 19.03 27.52
C ILE A 908 4.78 18.97 26.71
N SER A 909 4.68 19.76 25.63
CA SER A 909 3.51 19.73 24.74
C SER A 909 3.27 18.32 24.18
N HIS A 910 2.00 17.96 23.98
CA HIS A 910 1.64 16.65 23.44
C HIS A 910 2.29 16.35 22.08
N ASP A 911 2.36 17.34 21.19
CA ASP A 911 2.98 17.21 19.86
C ASP A 911 4.49 16.96 19.94
N LEU A 912 5.18 17.63 20.87
CA LEU A 912 6.59 17.35 21.14
C LEU A 912 6.77 15.93 21.66
N ALA A 913 5.93 15.49 22.60
CA ALA A 913 6.00 14.13 23.11
C ALA A 913 5.75 13.07 22.02
N LEU A 914 4.80 13.29 21.11
CA LEU A 914 4.56 12.41 19.96
C LEU A 914 5.77 12.34 19.02
N ARG A 915 6.40 13.49 18.72
CA ARG A 915 7.59 13.54 17.86
C ARG A 915 8.80 12.87 18.51
N LEU A 916 9.03 13.11 19.80
CA LEU A 916 10.09 12.43 20.55
C LEU A 916 9.85 10.92 20.63
N ALA A 917 8.60 10.47 20.80
CA ALA A 917 8.24 9.04 20.80
C ALA A 917 8.46 8.37 19.44
N ALA A 918 8.07 9.03 18.35
CA ALA A 918 8.36 8.56 17.00
C ALA A 918 9.88 8.48 16.72
N GLU A 919 10.64 9.46 17.21
CA GLU A 919 12.09 9.48 17.06
C GLU A 919 12.75 8.35 17.87
N ALA A 920 12.35 8.17 19.14
CA ALA A 920 12.82 7.06 19.97
C ALA A 920 12.49 5.69 19.35
N SER A 921 11.28 5.50 18.84
CA SER A 921 10.87 4.27 18.13
C SER A 921 11.70 4.03 16.87
N THR A 922 12.01 5.08 16.11
CA THR A 922 12.87 4.99 14.92
C THR A 922 14.31 4.60 15.29
N VAL A 923 14.86 5.17 16.35
CA VAL A 923 16.20 4.83 16.83
C VAL A 923 16.22 3.39 17.36
N ALA A 924 15.19 2.95 18.08
CA ALA A 924 15.05 1.59 18.56
C ALA A 924 15.00 0.56 17.42
N ASP A 925 14.22 0.79 16.36
CA ASP A 925 14.17 -0.09 15.18
C ASP A 925 15.55 -0.19 14.52
N GLN A 926 16.29 0.91 14.42
CA GLN A 926 17.62 0.92 13.81
C GLN A 926 18.67 0.23 14.68
N VAL A 927 18.70 0.48 15.99
CA VAL A 927 19.59 -0.20 16.94
C VAL A 927 19.34 -1.70 16.91
N LEU A 928 18.07 -2.14 16.95
CA LEU A 928 17.70 -3.55 16.86
C LEU A 928 18.18 -4.19 15.55
N ASN A 929 17.97 -3.50 14.42
CA ASN A 929 18.42 -3.98 13.11
C ASN A 929 19.95 -4.12 13.04
N ILE A 930 20.71 -3.20 13.65
CA ILE A 930 22.18 -3.28 13.75
C ILE A 930 22.58 -4.52 14.60
N CYS A 931 21.95 -4.70 15.77
CA CYS A 931 22.23 -5.81 16.67
C CYS A 931 21.97 -7.18 16.02
N ILE A 932 20.84 -7.35 15.32
CA ILE A 932 20.53 -8.60 14.63
C ILE A 932 21.46 -8.82 13.43
N ARG A 933 21.74 -7.78 12.65
CA ARG A 933 22.63 -7.87 11.48
C ARG A 933 24.05 -8.30 11.86
N ALA A 934 24.53 -7.86 13.02
CA ALA A 934 25.84 -8.23 13.54
C ALA A 934 26.03 -9.74 13.72
N LEU A 935 24.95 -10.52 13.90
CA LEU A 935 25.05 -11.97 14.04
C LEU A 935 25.71 -12.66 12.83
N ASP A 936 25.56 -12.12 11.62
CA ASP A 936 26.26 -12.65 10.43
C ASP A 936 27.77 -12.40 10.45
N TYR A 937 28.23 -11.41 11.24
CA TYR A 937 29.62 -11.00 11.42
C TYR A 937 30.22 -11.52 12.73
N CYS A 938 29.57 -12.48 13.38
CA CYS A 938 30.09 -13.14 14.57
C CYS A 938 30.87 -14.42 14.21
N PRO A 939 31.86 -14.83 15.02
CA PRO A 939 32.40 -16.18 14.95
C PRO A 939 31.29 -17.24 15.15
N PRO A 940 31.42 -18.43 14.54
CA PRO A 940 30.35 -19.44 14.58
C PRO A 940 30.28 -20.21 15.90
N THR A 941 31.21 -19.96 16.83
CA THR A 941 31.29 -20.53 18.18
C THR A 941 32.20 -19.66 19.05
N ASP A 942 32.17 -19.83 20.37
CA ASP A 942 33.11 -19.20 21.33
C ASP A 942 33.15 -17.67 21.23
N LEU A 943 31.99 -17.03 21.01
CA LEU A 943 31.82 -15.57 20.95
C LEU A 943 32.17 -14.91 22.29
N THR A 944 32.75 -13.71 22.21
CA THR A 944 32.93 -12.81 23.35
C THR A 944 32.26 -11.46 23.11
N PHE A 945 31.96 -10.70 24.16
CA PHE A 945 31.30 -9.38 24.00
C PHE A 945 32.13 -8.38 23.18
N GLY A 946 33.47 -8.43 23.29
CA GLY A 946 34.37 -7.61 22.49
C GLY A 946 34.32 -7.96 21.00
N GLU A 947 34.13 -9.22 20.65
CA GLU A 947 33.96 -9.65 19.25
C GLU A 947 32.57 -9.31 18.71
N TYR A 948 31.56 -9.32 19.58
CA TYR A 948 30.24 -8.82 19.20
C TYR A 948 30.27 -7.32 18.88
N LEU A 949 31.03 -6.51 19.63
CA LEU A 949 31.28 -5.11 19.26
C LEU A 949 31.89 -4.98 17.87
N ARG A 950 32.90 -5.80 17.54
CA ARG A 950 33.51 -5.80 16.20
C ARG A 950 32.51 -6.19 15.11
N ALA A 951 31.64 -7.15 15.41
CA ALA A 951 30.57 -7.57 14.52
C ALA A 951 29.55 -6.45 14.26
N LEU A 952 29.15 -5.71 15.32
CA LEU A 952 28.27 -4.53 15.21
C LEU A 952 28.87 -3.47 14.29
N ILE A 953 30.12 -3.08 14.53
CA ILE A 953 30.80 -2.02 13.77
C ILE A 953 31.05 -2.46 12.31
N THR A 954 31.51 -3.69 12.09
CA THR A 954 31.76 -4.21 10.73
C THR A 954 30.46 -4.28 9.93
N GLY A 955 29.44 -4.93 10.50
CA GLY A 955 28.18 -5.15 9.80
C GLY A 955 27.38 -3.88 9.55
N ASP A 956 27.57 -2.82 10.36
CA ASP A 956 27.00 -1.51 10.07
C ASP A 956 27.77 -0.76 8.99
N ARG A 957 29.10 -0.69 9.08
CA ARG A 957 29.94 0.00 8.08
C ARG A 957 29.77 -0.57 6.67
N ASP A 958 29.65 -1.89 6.54
CA ASP A 958 29.52 -2.54 5.23
C ASP A 958 28.19 -2.20 4.55
N LEU A 959 27.12 -1.94 5.32
CA LEU A 959 25.82 -1.56 4.77
C LEU A 959 25.65 -0.03 4.65
N VAL A 960 26.13 0.72 5.65
CA VAL A 960 26.01 2.18 5.76
C VAL A 960 27.42 2.75 5.88
N ARG A 961 28.04 3.06 4.73
CA ARG A 961 29.43 3.54 4.70
C ARG A 961 29.59 4.87 5.44
N GLU A 962 28.69 5.83 5.19
CA GLU A 962 28.71 7.15 5.83
C GLU A 962 27.82 7.20 7.07
N ASP A 963 28.43 7.16 8.26
CA ASP A 963 27.73 7.33 9.54
C ASP A 963 27.64 8.82 9.92
N THR A 964 26.74 9.54 9.26
CA THR A 964 26.49 10.97 9.52
C THR A 964 25.93 11.27 10.91
N ARG A 965 25.42 10.25 11.62
CA ARG A 965 24.73 10.41 12.91
C ARG A 965 25.51 9.82 14.10
N GLY A 966 26.69 9.26 13.88
CA GLY A 966 27.60 8.77 14.92
C GLY A 966 27.14 7.52 15.67
N TYR A 967 26.36 6.64 15.02
CA TYR A 967 25.89 5.37 15.60
C TYR A 967 27.05 4.50 16.05
N ARG A 968 28.06 4.33 15.21
CA ARG A 968 29.22 3.47 15.50
C ARG A 968 30.03 4.02 16.66
N VAL A 969 30.22 5.34 16.71
CA VAL A 969 30.90 6.00 17.83
C VAL A 969 30.16 5.80 19.14
N ALA A 970 28.82 5.88 19.13
CA ALA A 970 27.99 5.66 20.31
C ALA A 970 28.18 4.23 20.86
N PHE A 971 28.12 3.19 20.02
CA PHE A 971 28.39 1.80 20.42
C PHE A 971 29.81 1.63 20.99
N ILE A 972 30.82 2.17 20.32
CA ILE A 972 32.22 2.08 20.78
C ILE A 972 32.37 2.72 22.16
N SER A 973 31.82 3.91 22.37
CA SER A 973 31.89 4.58 23.68
C SER A 973 31.17 3.79 24.77
N ALA A 974 29.98 3.27 24.49
CA ALA A 974 29.16 2.62 25.49
C ALA A 974 29.75 1.28 25.98
N PHE A 975 30.38 0.53 25.07
CA PHE A 975 31.09 -0.71 25.38
C PHE A 975 32.39 -0.43 26.16
N ARG A 976 33.17 0.58 25.72
CA ARG A 976 34.38 1.03 26.41
C ARG A 976 34.10 1.42 27.86
N ASP A 977 33.04 2.19 28.08
CA ASP A 977 32.73 2.74 29.41
C ASP A 977 32.34 1.68 30.43
N ARG A 978 31.99 0.46 29.98
CA ARG A 978 31.69 -0.73 30.80
C ARG A 978 32.80 -1.78 30.82
N GLY A 979 33.94 -1.48 30.22
CA GLY A 979 35.10 -2.37 30.21
C GLY A 979 35.07 -3.48 29.16
N ILE A 980 34.19 -3.39 28.16
CA ILE A 980 34.11 -4.39 27.10
C ILE A 980 35.10 -4.01 25.99
N TYR A 981 36.18 -4.78 25.88
CA TYR A 981 37.25 -4.55 24.90
C TYR A 981 37.51 -5.79 24.05
N PRO A 982 37.69 -5.65 22.72
CA PRO A 982 38.26 -6.71 21.90
C PRO A 982 39.75 -6.87 22.22
N LYS A 983 40.19 -8.11 22.44
CA LYS A 983 41.57 -8.40 22.89
C LYS A 983 42.62 -8.37 21.78
N ASP A 984 42.20 -8.39 20.52
CA ASP A 984 43.06 -8.55 19.35
C ASP A 984 43.17 -7.29 18.47
N VAL A 985 42.79 -6.13 19.02
CA VAL A 985 42.91 -4.82 18.37
C VAL A 985 43.80 -3.87 19.19
N ALA A 986 44.53 -3.00 18.51
CA ALA A 986 45.44 -2.04 19.16
C ALA A 986 44.70 -0.77 19.66
N HIS A 987 43.61 -0.40 19.00
CA HIS A 987 42.87 0.84 19.26
C HIS A 987 41.36 0.60 19.14
N LEU A 988 40.57 1.42 19.83
CA LEU A 988 39.10 1.46 19.72
C LEU A 988 38.62 2.47 18.66
N ALA A 989 39.33 2.55 17.54
CA ALA A 989 38.88 3.31 16.38
C ALA A 989 38.03 2.41 15.47
N GLU A 990 37.11 3.00 14.71
CA GLU A 990 36.25 2.27 13.77
C GLU A 990 37.05 1.33 12.85
N ASP A 991 38.09 1.84 12.19
CA ASP A 991 38.95 1.06 11.28
C ASP A 991 39.68 -0.11 11.98
N SER A 992 39.97 0.03 13.27
CA SER A 992 40.64 -1.03 14.05
C SER A 992 39.69 -2.14 14.48
N LEU A 993 38.40 -1.82 14.66
CA LEU A 993 37.38 -2.76 15.09
C LEU A 993 36.83 -3.61 13.94
N VAL A 994 36.88 -3.09 12.72
CA VAL A 994 36.48 -3.84 11.52
C VAL A 994 37.28 -5.14 11.40
N TRP A 995 36.59 -6.22 11.01
CA TRP A 995 37.26 -7.50 10.77
C TRP A 995 38.33 -7.35 9.68
N ARG A 996 39.48 -7.99 9.86
CA ARG A 996 40.58 -7.88 8.89
C ARG A 996 40.24 -8.67 7.64
N ARG A 997 40.65 -8.13 6.49
CA ARG A 997 40.60 -8.86 5.22
C ARG A 997 41.49 -10.11 5.27
N PRO A 998 41.12 -11.17 4.54
CA PRO A 998 41.95 -12.37 4.48
C PRO A 998 43.35 -12.06 3.92
N PRO A 999 44.37 -12.87 4.26
CA PRO A 999 45.67 -12.79 3.60
C PRO A 999 45.51 -12.90 2.08
N ALA A 1000 46.45 -12.32 1.31
CA ALA A 1000 46.41 -12.40 -0.15
C ALA A 1000 46.34 -13.88 -0.59
N ILE A 1001 45.23 -14.23 -1.23
CA ILE A 1001 45.01 -15.53 -1.86
C ILE A 1001 45.64 -15.45 -3.25
N ASP A 1002 46.35 -16.50 -3.69
CA ASP A 1002 46.90 -16.52 -5.04
C ASP A 1002 45.79 -16.54 -6.12
N GLN A 1003 46.14 -16.21 -7.36
CA GLN A 1003 45.18 -16.09 -8.46
C GLN A 1003 44.50 -17.42 -8.82
N GLU A 1004 45.14 -18.56 -8.56
CA GLU A 1004 44.57 -19.87 -8.86
C GLU A 1004 43.46 -20.20 -7.84
N MET A 1005 43.76 -20.08 -6.56
CA MET A 1005 42.83 -20.28 -5.46
C MET A 1005 41.68 -19.26 -5.48
N ALA A 1006 41.94 -18.01 -5.89
CA ALA A 1006 40.89 -17.01 -6.11
C ALA A 1006 39.89 -17.43 -7.20
N ARG A 1007 40.39 -17.94 -8.33
CA ARG A 1007 39.53 -18.46 -9.42
C ARG A 1007 38.75 -19.70 -8.98
N ASP A 1008 39.40 -20.60 -8.25
CA ASP A 1008 38.78 -21.81 -7.70
C ASP A 1008 37.67 -21.50 -6.69
N PHE A 1009 37.88 -20.51 -5.82
CA PHE A 1009 36.86 -20.05 -4.87
C PHE A 1009 35.68 -19.38 -5.58
N ALA A 1010 35.95 -18.48 -6.53
CA ALA A 1010 34.90 -17.86 -7.33
C ALA A 1010 34.08 -18.90 -8.12
N ALA A 1011 34.72 -19.96 -8.62
CA ALA A 1011 34.05 -21.09 -9.26
C ALA A 1011 33.16 -21.89 -8.28
N LEU A 1012 33.62 -22.10 -7.03
CA LEU A 1012 32.78 -22.68 -5.98
C LEU A 1012 31.52 -21.82 -5.76
N VAL A 1013 31.69 -20.51 -5.53
CA VAL A 1013 30.56 -19.60 -5.24
C VAL A 1013 29.55 -19.60 -6.39
N LYS A 1014 30.00 -19.56 -7.65
CA LYS A 1014 29.14 -19.66 -8.84
C LYS A 1014 28.40 -20.99 -8.96
N SER A 1015 28.92 -22.06 -8.34
CA SER A 1015 28.26 -23.36 -8.32
C SER A 1015 27.18 -23.48 -7.24
N LEU A 1016 27.11 -22.54 -6.29
CA LEU A 1016 26.12 -22.52 -5.21
C LEU A 1016 24.79 -21.97 -5.72
N ASP A 1017 23.71 -22.47 -5.12
CA ASP A 1017 22.35 -21.99 -5.36
C ASP A 1017 21.99 -20.95 -4.29
N LEU A 1018 21.90 -19.68 -4.69
CA LEU A 1018 21.82 -18.53 -3.78
C LEU A 1018 20.45 -17.82 -3.85
N ASP A 1019 19.40 -18.55 -4.22
CA ASP A 1019 18.02 -18.04 -4.33
C ASP A 1019 17.31 -17.90 -2.99
N TRP A 1020 17.94 -18.30 -1.87
CA TRP A 1020 17.44 -18.06 -0.52
C TRP A 1020 17.36 -16.54 -0.22
N ASN A 1021 16.16 -15.99 -0.22
CA ASN A 1021 15.85 -14.59 0.04
C ASN A 1021 14.53 -14.47 0.83
N LEU A 1022 13.95 -13.28 0.95
CA LEU A 1022 12.72 -13.01 1.71
C LEU A 1022 11.45 -13.65 1.10
N ASN A 1023 11.47 -13.99 -0.18
CA ASN A 1023 10.34 -14.62 -0.89
C ASN A 1023 10.48 -16.14 -1.00
N SER A 1024 11.54 -16.73 -0.44
CA SER A 1024 11.78 -18.17 -0.54
C SER A 1024 10.81 -18.98 0.32
N VAL A 1025 10.40 -20.15 -0.19
CA VAL A 1025 9.81 -21.20 0.64
C VAL A 1025 10.89 -21.76 1.57
N ARG A 1026 10.64 -21.79 2.88
CA ARG A 1026 11.65 -22.13 3.90
C ARG A 1026 12.22 -23.53 3.73
N ARG A 1027 11.38 -24.51 3.38
CA ARG A 1027 11.80 -25.88 3.08
C ARG A 1027 12.81 -25.91 1.93
N ASN A 1028 12.54 -25.21 0.84
CA ASN A 1028 13.44 -25.13 -0.30
C ASN A 1028 14.74 -24.42 0.08
N ALA A 1029 14.67 -23.34 0.86
CA ALA A 1029 15.84 -22.66 1.39
C ALA A 1029 16.71 -23.59 2.26
N TYR A 1030 16.09 -24.41 3.13
CA TYR A 1030 16.79 -25.42 3.93
C TYR A 1030 17.47 -26.48 3.07
N GLU A 1031 16.75 -27.08 2.13
CA GLU A 1031 17.30 -28.11 1.23
C GLU A 1031 18.46 -27.56 0.38
N THR A 1032 18.30 -26.33 -0.11
CA THR A 1032 19.34 -25.61 -0.85
C THR A 1032 20.55 -25.34 0.02
N SER A 1033 20.35 -24.88 1.26
CA SER A 1033 21.41 -24.70 2.25
C SER A 1033 22.14 -26.01 2.52
N GLU A 1034 21.44 -27.15 2.66
CA GLU A 1034 22.09 -28.47 2.85
C GLU A 1034 22.90 -28.91 1.62
N ARG A 1035 22.40 -28.67 0.39
CA ARG A 1035 23.17 -28.93 -0.84
C ARG A 1035 24.42 -28.06 -0.93
N ASN A 1036 24.29 -26.77 -0.65
CA ASN A 1036 25.41 -25.83 -0.66
C ASN A 1036 26.43 -26.19 0.42
N ARG A 1037 25.97 -26.56 1.63
CA ARG A 1037 26.80 -27.05 2.73
C ARG A 1037 27.63 -28.24 2.30
N PHE A 1038 27.03 -29.21 1.60
CA PHE A 1038 27.76 -30.36 1.06
C PHE A 1038 28.77 -29.97 -0.02
N LYS A 1039 28.42 -29.06 -0.94
CA LYS A 1039 29.35 -28.55 -1.97
C LYS A 1039 30.56 -27.86 -1.35
N VAL A 1040 30.33 -26.94 -0.40
CA VAL A 1040 31.40 -26.24 0.33
C VAL A 1040 32.23 -27.23 1.13
N TRP A 1041 31.60 -28.18 1.82
CA TRP A 1041 32.30 -29.21 2.59
C TRP A 1041 33.20 -30.09 1.69
N LYS A 1042 32.67 -30.57 0.56
CA LYS A 1042 33.42 -31.36 -0.42
C LYS A 1042 34.59 -30.56 -1.00
N TRP A 1043 34.37 -29.28 -1.27
CA TRP A 1043 35.41 -28.40 -1.79
C TRP A 1043 36.51 -28.15 -0.77
N ILE A 1044 36.18 -27.77 0.47
CA ILE A 1044 37.19 -27.46 1.51
C ILE A 1044 37.94 -28.70 2.01
N SER A 1045 37.32 -29.88 1.94
CA SER A 1045 37.92 -31.15 2.39
C SER A 1045 38.90 -31.76 1.38
N ASP A 1046 39.12 -31.13 0.23
CA ASP A 1046 40.09 -31.57 -0.77
C ASP A 1046 41.53 -31.37 -0.25
N PRO A 1047 42.38 -32.42 -0.23
CA PRO A 1047 43.76 -32.33 0.23
C PRO A 1047 44.59 -31.23 -0.45
N LYS A 1048 44.27 -30.86 -1.70
CA LYS A 1048 44.94 -29.77 -2.42
C LYS A 1048 44.79 -28.40 -1.73
N ARG A 1049 43.77 -28.25 -0.87
CA ARG A 1049 43.42 -27.00 -0.18
C ARG A 1049 43.85 -26.97 1.28
N ALA A 1050 44.75 -27.86 1.70
CA ALA A 1050 45.27 -27.91 3.08
C ALA A 1050 45.87 -26.57 3.55
N ALA A 1051 46.52 -25.81 2.65
CA ALA A 1051 47.05 -24.48 2.98
C ALA A 1051 45.93 -23.46 3.27
N LEU A 1052 44.84 -23.47 2.49
CA LEU A 1052 43.66 -22.64 2.75
C LEU A 1052 42.97 -23.05 4.05
N LEU A 1053 42.81 -24.35 4.29
CA LEU A 1053 42.24 -24.90 5.51
C LEU A 1053 43.00 -24.37 6.75
N SER A 1054 44.33 -24.37 6.70
CA SER A 1054 45.17 -23.80 7.75
C SER A 1054 44.99 -22.28 7.89
N SER A 1055 44.88 -21.54 6.78
CA SER A 1055 44.66 -20.08 6.82
C SER A 1055 43.32 -19.67 7.47
N LEU A 1056 42.30 -20.52 7.36
CA LEU A 1056 40.99 -20.39 8.01
C LEU A 1056 41.02 -20.77 9.50
N GLY A 1057 42.15 -21.27 10.00
CA GLY A 1057 42.33 -21.65 11.41
C GLY A 1057 41.95 -23.09 11.72
N PHE A 1058 41.88 -23.97 10.72
CA PHE A 1058 41.55 -25.39 10.86
C PHE A 1058 42.77 -26.30 10.70
N GLU A 1059 42.72 -27.49 11.28
CA GLU A 1059 43.75 -28.53 11.17
C GLU A 1059 43.24 -29.74 10.37
N ASN A 1060 44.16 -30.55 9.83
CA ASN A 1060 43.77 -31.81 9.18
C ASN A 1060 43.17 -32.78 10.20
N ALA A 1061 42.18 -33.57 9.78
CA ALA A 1061 41.64 -34.63 10.62
C ALA A 1061 42.72 -35.68 10.90
N ALA A 1062 42.86 -36.08 12.17
CA ALA A 1062 43.88 -37.02 12.61
C ALA A 1062 43.48 -37.70 13.92
N GLU A 1063 43.81 -38.98 14.02
CA GLU A 1063 43.75 -39.75 15.25
C GLU A 1063 45.01 -39.48 16.08
N ASN A 1064 44.89 -39.43 17.41
CA ASN A 1064 46.00 -39.21 18.36
C ASN A 1064 46.68 -37.84 18.22
N VAL A 1065 45.89 -36.77 18.29
CA VAL A 1065 46.35 -35.37 18.30
C VAL A 1065 46.42 -34.86 19.74
N LYS A 1066 47.47 -34.11 20.06
CA LYS A 1066 47.65 -33.46 21.36
C LYS A 1066 47.42 -31.94 21.25
N ILE A 1067 46.58 -31.39 22.14
CA ILE A 1067 46.39 -29.94 22.31
C ILE A 1067 46.62 -29.60 23.80
N GLY A 1068 47.67 -28.83 24.09
CA GLY A 1068 48.13 -28.65 25.47
C GLY A 1068 48.49 -30.00 26.08
N ASP A 1069 47.88 -30.32 27.23
CA ASP A 1069 48.05 -31.61 27.92
C ASP A 1069 46.94 -32.63 27.60
N MET A 1070 46.03 -32.30 26.68
CA MET A 1070 44.92 -33.19 26.30
C MET A 1070 45.28 -34.01 25.07
N ASP A 1071 45.23 -35.34 25.20
CA ASP A 1071 45.27 -36.28 24.08
C ASP A 1071 43.85 -36.47 23.53
N GLY A 1072 43.71 -36.63 22.20
CA GLY A 1072 42.41 -36.76 21.60
C GLY A 1072 42.41 -36.96 20.09
N GLU A 1073 41.25 -36.76 19.48
CA GLU A 1073 41.02 -36.89 18.05
C GLU A 1073 40.63 -35.55 17.45
N MET A 1074 41.31 -35.14 16.37
CA MET A 1074 40.90 -33.99 15.57
C MET A 1074 39.90 -34.43 14.51
N ARG A 1075 38.64 -33.99 14.65
CA ARG A 1075 37.57 -34.36 13.73
C ARG A 1075 37.66 -33.54 12.44
N PRO A 1076 37.09 -34.04 11.33
CA PRO A 1076 36.92 -33.27 10.10
C PRO A 1076 36.14 -31.97 10.34
N VAL A 1077 36.34 -31.00 9.46
CA VAL A 1077 35.55 -29.75 9.49
C VAL A 1077 34.08 -30.02 9.19
N GLU A 1078 33.22 -29.27 9.88
CA GLU A 1078 31.78 -29.27 9.72
C GLU A 1078 31.34 -27.93 9.12
N VAL A 1079 30.86 -27.94 7.89
CA VAL A 1079 30.13 -26.78 7.36
C VAL A 1079 28.74 -26.83 7.96
N HIS A 1080 28.34 -25.80 8.70
CA HIS A 1080 27.05 -25.72 9.39
C HIS A 1080 26.00 -24.99 8.57
N SER A 1081 26.37 -23.85 7.99
CA SER A 1081 25.47 -23.03 7.21
C SER A 1081 26.19 -22.36 6.05
N VAL A 1082 25.50 -22.27 4.92
CA VAL A 1082 25.92 -21.54 3.72
C VAL A 1082 24.72 -20.70 3.30
N ARG A 1083 24.70 -19.44 3.73
CA ARG A 1083 23.50 -18.61 3.67
C ARG A 1083 23.78 -17.28 2.97
N PRO A 1084 23.06 -16.95 1.88
CA PRO A 1084 23.13 -15.63 1.28
C PRO A 1084 22.43 -14.60 2.17
N SER A 1085 22.78 -13.33 2.03
CA SER A 1085 22.17 -12.20 2.73
C SER A 1085 22.06 -11.06 1.73
N ARG A 1086 20.83 -10.58 1.46
CA ARG A 1086 20.59 -9.49 0.52
C ARG A 1086 19.99 -8.33 1.30
N LYS A 1087 20.78 -7.28 1.49
CA LYS A 1087 20.42 -6.14 2.34
C LYS A 1087 20.35 -4.88 1.50
N THR A 1088 19.33 -4.07 1.74
CA THR A 1088 19.18 -2.75 1.11
C THR A 1088 19.65 -1.67 2.07
N ALA A 1089 20.58 -0.84 1.62
CA ALA A 1089 21.07 0.30 2.37
C ALA A 1089 20.06 1.47 2.32
N PRO A 1090 20.15 2.45 3.24
CA PRO A 1090 19.25 3.60 3.26
C PRO A 1090 19.26 4.46 1.99
N ASP A 1091 20.33 4.41 1.19
CA ASP A 1091 20.46 5.10 -0.11
C ASP A 1091 19.78 4.34 -1.27
N GLY A 1092 19.14 3.20 -1.00
CA GLY A 1092 18.50 2.34 -2.00
C GLY A 1092 19.44 1.34 -2.67
N SER A 1093 20.75 1.39 -2.39
CA SER A 1093 21.70 0.40 -2.92
C SER A 1093 21.46 -0.98 -2.28
N SER A 1094 21.67 -2.05 -3.05
CA SER A 1094 21.51 -3.42 -2.56
C SER A 1094 22.86 -4.12 -2.54
N HIS A 1095 23.21 -4.70 -1.40
CA HIS A 1095 24.46 -5.42 -1.20
C HIS A 1095 24.15 -6.91 -0.94
N GLY A 1096 24.76 -7.79 -1.75
CA GLY A 1096 24.65 -9.23 -1.62
C GLY A 1096 25.88 -9.82 -0.94
N TRP A 1097 25.67 -10.53 0.15
CA TRP A 1097 26.72 -11.23 0.90
C TRP A 1097 26.43 -12.72 0.95
N LEU A 1098 27.47 -13.54 1.08
CA LEU A 1098 27.35 -14.94 1.43
C LEU A 1098 28.12 -15.21 2.73
N VAL A 1099 27.42 -15.79 3.70
CA VAL A 1099 27.94 -16.16 5.01
C VAL A 1099 28.13 -17.67 5.05
N ILE A 1100 29.36 -18.12 5.28
CA ILE A 1100 29.70 -19.54 5.39
C ILE A 1100 30.21 -19.79 6.81
N GLY A 1101 29.43 -20.53 7.60
CA GLY A 1101 29.81 -20.92 8.96
C GLY A 1101 30.41 -22.32 8.99
N ILE A 1102 31.69 -22.41 9.36
CA ILE A 1102 32.45 -23.66 9.43
C ILE A 1102 32.96 -23.85 10.85
N THR A 1103 32.87 -25.06 11.39
CA THR A 1103 33.45 -25.40 12.70
C THR A 1103 34.34 -26.62 12.61
N GLN A 1104 35.16 -26.81 13.63
CA GLN A 1104 35.97 -28.01 13.81
C GLN A 1104 35.91 -28.46 15.26
N THR A 1105 35.99 -29.77 15.47
CA THR A 1105 35.90 -30.37 16.79
C THR A 1105 37.18 -31.10 17.14
N PHE A 1106 37.72 -30.81 18.32
CA PHE A 1106 38.70 -31.67 18.97
C PHE A 1106 38.00 -32.48 20.08
N ARG A 1107 38.10 -33.81 20.04
CA ARG A 1107 37.50 -34.70 21.03
C ARG A 1107 38.59 -35.24 21.95
N ALA A 1108 38.65 -34.78 23.18
CA ALA A 1108 39.63 -35.23 24.17
C ALA A 1108 39.30 -36.65 24.67
N GLN A 1109 40.33 -37.44 24.97
CA GLN A 1109 40.24 -38.77 25.59
C GLN A 1109 40.90 -38.76 26.97
N PRO A 1110 40.42 -39.57 27.94
CA PRO A 1110 39.35 -40.56 27.86
C PRO A 1110 37.93 -39.98 28.00
N GLY A 1111 37.78 -38.71 28.38
CA GLY A 1111 36.49 -38.09 28.75
C GLY A 1111 35.50 -37.79 27.62
N ALA A 1112 35.88 -38.01 26.35
CA ALA A 1112 35.09 -37.70 25.16
C ALA A 1112 34.61 -36.23 25.04
N GLU A 1113 35.18 -35.32 25.82
CA GLU A 1113 34.84 -33.90 25.85
C GLU A 1113 35.15 -33.23 24.50
N ARG A 1114 34.27 -32.33 24.06
CA ARG A 1114 34.36 -31.72 22.74
C ARG A 1114 34.81 -30.26 22.85
N TYR A 1115 35.88 -29.88 22.19
CA TYR A 1115 36.37 -28.50 22.10
C TYR A 1115 36.11 -27.96 20.69
N ARG A 1116 35.72 -26.69 20.57
CA ARG A 1116 35.25 -26.11 19.31
C ARG A 1116 36.20 -25.04 18.78
N GLY A 1117 36.49 -25.12 17.50
CA GLY A 1117 37.01 -24.02 16.70
C GLY A 1117 36.04 -23.69 15.57
N GLY A 1118 36.27 -22.58 14.88
CA GLY A 1118 35.40 -22.20 13.78
C GLY A 1118 35.87 -20.99 12.99
N CYS A 1119 35.31 -20.83 11.81
CA CYS A 1119 35.52 -19.68 10.96
C CYS A 1119 34.20 -19.29 10.29
N THR A 1120 33.80 -18.03 10.42
CA THR A 1120 32.79 -17.43 9.56
C THR A 1120 33.51 -16.77 8.40
N VAL A 1121 33.21 -17.22 7.18
CA VAL A 1121 33.72 -16.62 5.94
C VAL A 1121 32.63 -15.73 5.36
N MET A 1122 32.95 -14.45 5.19
CA MET A 1122 32.10 -13.46 4.55
C MET A 1122 32.57 -13.24 3.13
N VAL A 1123 31.67 -13.39 2.16
CA VAL A 1123 31.95 -13.28 0.72
C VAL A 1123 31.08 -12.17 0.13
N ASP A 1124 31.68 -11.27 -0.64
CA ASP A 1124 30.93 -10.29 -1.44
C ASP A 1124 30.47 -10.99 -2.73
N LEU A 1125 29.16 -10.94 -3.00
CA LEU A 1125 28.58 -11.59 -4.17
C LEU A 1125 28.77 -10.78 -5.47
N ASN A 1126 29.22 -9.53 -5.39
CA ASN A 1126 29.51 -8.72 -6.57
C ASN A 1126 30.78 -9.23 -7.30
N ASP A 1127 31.83 -9.55 -6.56
CA ASP A 1127 33.09 -10.07 -7.10
C ASP A 1127 33.30 -11.58 -6.83
N ASN A 1128 32.44 -12.19 -6.01
CA ASN A 1128 32.51 -13.58 -5.55
C ASN A 1128 33.79 -13.89 -4.75
N MET A 1129 34.33 -12.90 -4.04
CA MET A 1129 35.57 -13.02 -3.27
C MET A 1129 35.34 -12.92 -1.76
N PRO A 1130 36.13 -13.64 -0.95
CA PRO A 1130 36.07 -13.51 0.50
C PRO A 1130 36.58 -12.15 0.97
N VAL A 1131 35.79 -11.48 1.80
CA VAL A 1131 36.12 -10.17 2.38
C VAL A 1131 36.60 -10.31 3.82
N TYR A 1132 36.05 -11.22 4.62
CA TYR A 1132 36.45 -11.43 6.01
C TYR A 1132 36.57 -12.91 6.39
N PHE A 1133 37.61 -13.24 7.16
CA PHE A 1133 37.75 -14.52 7.86
C PHE A 1133 37.70 -14.28 9.38
N ILE A 1134 36.58 -14.64 9.99
CA ILE A 1134 36.31 -14.42 11.41
C ILE A 1134 36.54 -15.75 12.13
N ARG A 1135 37.77 -15.93 12.63
CA ARG A 1135 38.31 -17.23 13.04
C ARG A 1135 38.46 -17.40 14.55
N LYS A 1136 38.26 -18.64 14.99
CA LYS A 1136 38.47 -19.19 16.32
C LYS A 1136 39.28 -20.47 16.18
N CYS A 1137 40.59 -20.36 16.35
CA CYS A 1137 41.49 -21.51 16.25
C CYS A 1137 41.36 -22.41 17.48
N LEU A 1138 41.51 -23.73 17.31
CA LEU A 1138 41.56 -24.67 18.44
C LEU A 1138 42.86 -24.53 19.24
N ARG A 1139 43.98 -24.24 18.55
CA ARG A 1139 45.28 -23.94 19.15
C ARG A 1139 45.51 -22.44 19.28
N GLY A 1140 46.20 -22.05 20.35
CA GLY A 1140 46.64 -20.67 20.59
C GLY A 1140 46.33 -20.20 22.01
N SER A 1141 46.47 -18.89 22.22
CA SER A 1141 46.10 -18.20 23.46
C SER A 1141 44.59 -18.15 23.72
N THR A 1142 43.79 -18.48 22.69
CA THR A 1142 42.33 -18.63 22.71
C THR A 1142 42.01 -19.92 21.96
N GLY A 1143 40.97 -20.65 22.37
CA GLY A 1143 40.62 -21.96 21.80
C GLY A 1143 40.41 -23.02 22.89
N ALA A 1144 40.89 -24.24 22.66
CA ALA A 1144 40.57 -25.40 23.50
C ALA A 1144 41.00 -25.23 24.97
N MET A 1145 42.16 -24.61 25.24
CA MET A 1145 42.66 -24.39 26.61
C MET A 1145 41.77 -23.44 27.42
N THR A 1146 41.35 -22.33 26.83
CA THR A 1146 40.40 -21.38 27.44
C THR A 1146 39.05 -22.03 27.70
N GLN A 1147 38.57 -22.86 26.76
CA GLN A 1147 37.33 -23.61 26.93
C GLN A 1147 37.47 -24.62 28.07
N GLN A 1148 38.61 -25.30 28.20
CA GLN A 1148 38.88 -26.22 29.30
C GLN A 1148 38.84 -25.50 30.65
N GLN A 1149 39.50 -24.33 30.76
CA GLN A 1149 39.50 -23.52 31.97
C GLN A 1149 38.08 -23.04 32.34
N ALA A 1150 37.31 -22.56 31.36
CA ALA A 1150 35.94 -22.13 31.59
C ALA A 1150 35.06 -23.28 32.10
N ARG A 1151 35.25 -24.50 31.58
CA ARG A 1151 34.53 -25.69 32.03
C ARG A 1151 34.91 -26.12 33.44
N LEU A 1152 36.21 -26.08 33.77
CA LEU A 1152 36.68 -26.40 35.12
C LEU A 1152 36.05 -25.44 36.14
N ALA A 1153 36.09 -24.13 35.85
CA ALA A 1153 35.46 -23.12 36.69
C ALA A 1153 33.94 -23.35 36.84
N ALA A 1154 33.25 -23.71 35.75
CA ALA A 1154 31.82 -24.01 35.80
C ALA A 1154 31.50 -25.30 36.57
N ARG A 1155 32.35 -26.34 36.46
CA ARG A 1155 32.24 -27.58 37.24
C ARG A 1155 32.41 -27.34 38.74
N GLU A 1156 33.42 -26.56 39.11
CA GLU A 1156 33.69 -26.21 40.51
C GLU A 1156 32.52 -25.45 41.14
N ARG A 1157 31.92 -24.50 40.40
CA ARG A 1157 30.73 -23.77 40.85
C ARG A 1157 29.50 -24.65 40.99
N ALA A 1158 29.18 -25.43 39.97
CA ALA A 1158 28.04 -26.35 40.02
C ALA A 1158 28.17 -27.34 41.20
N ALA A 1159 29.39 -27.82 41.48
CA ALA A 1159 29.66 -28.65 42.65
C ALA A 1159 29.48 -27.90 43.98
N ALA A 1160 29.87 -26.63 44.06
CA ALA A 1160 29.65 -25.78 45.24
C ALA A 1160 28.15 -25.48 45.49
N GLU A 1161 27.36 -25.45 44.42
CA GLU A 1161 25.93 -25.16 44.43
C GLU A 1161 25.04 -26.42 44.51
N GLY A 1162 25.64 -27.62 44.57
CA GLY A 1162 24.91 -28.88 44.65
C GLY A 1162 24.21 -29.31 43.36
N VAL A 1163 24.57 -28.72 42.22
CA VAL A 1163 23.97 -28.98 40.89
C VAL A 1163 24.92 -29.81 40.03
N GLN A 1164 24.40 -30.73 39.20
CA GLN A 1164 25.23 -31.47 38.25
C GLN A 1164 25.64 -30.59 37.06
N TYR A 1165 26.94 -30.41 36.87
CA TYR A 1165 27.49 -29.79 35.66
C TYR A 1165 27.32 -30.71 34.44
N VAL A 1166 26.62 -30.23 33.41
CA VAL A 1166 26.46 -30.94 32.13
C VAL A 1166 27.50 -30.44 31.13
N SER A 1167 28.37 -31.32 30.67
CA SER A 1167 29.41 -30.98 29.69
C SER A 1167 28.82 -30.78 28.27
N PRO A 1168 29.33 -29.82 27.46
CA PRO A 1168 28.94 -29.70 26.06
C PRO A 1168 29.15 -31.00 25.28
N GLY A 1169 28.05 -31.64 24.85
CA GLY A 1169 28.06 -32.88 24.09
C GLY A 1169 27.85 -34.17 24.90
N ASP A 1170 27.45 -34.08 26.18
CA ASP A 1170 27.00 -35.22 26.97
C ASP A 1170 25.77 -35.90 26.30
N PRO A 1171 25.83 -37.21 25.96
CA PRO A 1171 24.73 -37.92 25.35
C PRO A 1171 23.61 -38.34 26.33
N HIS A 1172 23.83 -38.24 27.66
CA HIS A 1172 22.92 -38.79 28.68
C HIS A 1172 21.97 -37.77 29.35
N HIS A 1173 22.21 -36.47 29.23
CA HIS A 1173 21.32 -35.44 29.79
C HIS A 1173 20.46 -34.79 28.69
N GLU A 1174 19.14 -34.80 28.90
CA GLU A 1174 18.16 -34.20 28.00
C GLU A 1174 18.44 -32.70 27.80
N ARG A 1175 18.31 -32.23 26.56
CA ARG A 1175 18.74 -30.91 26.07
C ARG A 1175 17.82 -29.76 26.52
N GLU A 1176 17.59 -29.61 27.81
CA GLU A 1176 16.77 -28.50 28.35
C GLU A 1176 17.61 -27.55 29.22
N GLN A 1177 18.73 -27.06 28.65
CA GLN A 1177 19.63 -26.11 29.32
C GLN A 1177 18.92 -24.79 29.69
N PHE A 1178 18.02 -24.29 28.83
CA PHE A 1178 17.24 -23.09 29.11
C PHE A 1178 16.24 -23.30 30.26
N ALA A 1179 15.62 -24.49 30.37
CA ALA A 1179 14.73 -24.80 31.49
C ALA A 1179 15.44 -24.71 32.85
N LEU A 1180 16.72 -25.10 32.90
CA LEU A 1180 17.57 -25.00 34.09
C LEU A 1180 18.09 -23.57 34.32
N LEU A 1181 18.30 -22.80 33.25
CA LEU A 1181 18.82 -21.43 33.32
C LEU A 1181 17.76 -20.41 33.78
N HIS A 1182 16.49 -20.66 33.45
CA HIS A 1182 15.34 -19.82 33.82
C HIS A 1182 14.62 -20.27 35.10
N ARG A 1183 14.90 -21.47 35.62
CA ARG A 1183 14.52 -21.82 37.00
C ARG A 1183 15.32 -20.91 37.94
N GLY A 1184 14.65 -19.89 38.46
CA GLY A 1184 15.25 -18.97 39.42
C GLY A 1184 15.95 -19.73 40.54
N TRP A 1185 17.15 -19.26 40.88
CA TRP A 1185 17.93 -19.63 42.05
C TRP A 1185 17.26 -19.13 43.33
N GLY A 1186 16.01 -19.56 43.53
CA GLY A 1186 15.15 -19.23 44.64
C GLY A 1186 14.57 -20.51 45.23
N THR A 1187 15.41 -21.24 45.95
CA THR A 1187 15.01 -21.98 47.16
C THR A 1187 15.77 -21.42 48.34
#